data_AF-A0A409WKE5-F1
#
_entry.id   AF-A0A409WKE5-F1
#
_cell.length_a   1.000
_cell.length_b   1.000
_cell.length_c   1.000
_cell.angle_alpha   90.00
_cell.angle_beta   90.00
_cell.angle_gamma   90.00
#
_symmetry.space_group_name_H-M   'P 1'
#
loop_
_entity.id
_entity.type
_entity.pdbx_description
1 polymer ?
#
loop_
_entity_poly.entity_id
_entity_poly.type
_entity_poly.pdbx_seq_one_letter_code
_entity_poly.pdbx_strand_id
1 'polypeptide(L)'
;MLLTPSFVLGLLGSFAVVSACPDHEDGGHNHGHAHTHSRRATPSVPLPPPTRQLEWGDINFIHTTDSHGWLLGHQKASFPEPNYSGDFGDFASFVAHMKELALERDTDLLLIDSGDLHDGTGLTDGFPPGGIDAHDANQFIKQLPYDVMAIGKHQNFAPSLKGRYLSSNVNITLLNEAGQVVTVPNDLLNSKPERRKVTSLGVLFDFTGNDHNTTVQKVADMVKETWFTDAIQEEPDFFLLVGHMPVSRDDWPLVFNAIRAVHSTTPILIFGGHTHIRDCLQLDGRSMSLESGRYMETVGWLSAKLDKNGSNKNITFSRRYLDPNRVTFEFHSKKNEQNFDTPLGQSITKGLNALAKRFGLSFQFGTAPHDFTISRSSYPSEDSLPRLFIENAVPVALAINNTRASIPNIIITNTGSLRFDIYAGEFTKNDQLTVSPFVNGFLYIPDVPFSVANQIVPALNNADENEKREFHGNTAYKRSLEEADKKYGVERRAAPNLTLGYVTSDSCPGVGDDIIHSPLPSFSLPDFIGSVPPSVADDAPIDLVFLDFNEPDVLQILNAVQDARNYTTADVASYSPVKATEVLGFFILGLLGSFAAVSACSDHEDGHAHDHAKRATPSVPLPPPSRQLDWGDINIIHTTDSHGWLLGHQKASFPEPNYSGTFGDFASFVTHMKELAIERDTDLLLVDSGDLHDGTGLTDGFPTGGVDAHDANQFIKQLPYDVMAIGNHELYIYANTLDMHQNFAPSLKGRYLSSNVNITLLNEKGQVVTVPVGERFAKFKTRKGRKVTSLGVLFDFTGNDHNTTVQKVSNMVKESWFADAIKEEPDFFLLVGHMPVARDDWPLVFNAVRAVHPTTPILILGGHTHIRDCRTSTSPPECATKFDISSVQLDGRSISLESGRYMETIGWLSAKLDQKVSKKNITFSRRYLDPNRVTFEFHTRKNNFNFDTLQGQSITKGLNSLATKFDLSFQFGTAPHDFTISQAPYPSNNSLLSLFIENAVPVALAINNTRASIPNIMITNTGSQRFDIYAGPFTKNDQLTASPFADAFLFIADVPFSVASQVLPALNNAGANERREILEARERELYGRGRVDAVYNRWLEEQDRRSGIERRAAQNLTLGYVTTDSCPGVGDDILHAPLPFHSTPDFIGSIPPTVADDAPIDLVFVDFIESQLLQILNSVQSAKTFSTADVASYSPILANEALGLYAQSAWN
;
A
#
# COMPACT_ATOMS: atom_id res chain seq x y z
N MET A 1 -33.67 -19.33 -23.42
CA MET A 1 -34.69 -20.30 -22.96
C MET A 1 -34.78 -20.14 -21.45
N LEU A 2 -35.98 -19.86 -20.92
CA LEU A 2 -36.22 -19.48 -19.51
C LEU A 2 -35.68 -20.53 -18.52
N LEU A 3 -34.92 -20.06 -17.52
CA LEU A 3 -34.49 -20.83 -16.35
C LEU A 3 -35.69 -21.55 -15.73
N THR A 4 -35.62 -22.88 -15.62
CA THR A 4 -36.66 -23.66 -14.96
C THR A 4 -36.69 -23.36 -13.46
N PRO A 5 -37.87 -23.24 -12.83
CA PRO A 5 -38.02 -22.85 -11.42
C PRO A 5 -37.28 -23.76 -10.42
N SER A 6 -36.96 -24.99 -10.82
CA SER A 6 -36.26 -25.96 -9.97
C SER A 6 -34.80 -25.59 -9.65
N PHE A 7 -34.14 -24.78 -10.50
CA PHE A 7 -32.75 -24.34 -10.26
C PHE A 7 -32.69 -23.16 -9.26
N VAL A 8 -33.75 -22.32 -9.24
CA VAL A 8 -33.85 -21.17 -8.33
C VAL A 8 -34.33 -21.60 -6.92
N LEU A 9 -35.15 -22.65 -6.81
CA LEU A 9 -35.61 -23.15 -5.51
C LEU A 9 -34.54 -23.93 -4.71
N GLY A 10 -33.48 -24.45 -5.34
CA GLY A 10 -32.41 -25.16 -4.63
C GLY A 10 -31.51 -24.25 -3.79
N LEU A 11 -31.37 -22.98 -4.18
CA LEU A 11 -30.54 -21.97 -3.50
C LEU A 11 -31.26 -21.25 -2.34
N LEU A 12 -32.58 -21.38 -2.24
CA LEU A 12 -33.41 -20.68 -1.25
C LEU A 12 -33.76 -21.52 0.00
N GLY A 13 -33.24 -22.74 0.11
CA GLY A 13 -33.60 -23.69 1.18
C GLY A 13 -32.94 -23.46 2.55
N SER A 14 -31.92 -22.61 2.65
CA SER A 14 -31.11 -22.49 3.88
C SER A 14 -30.59 -21.07 4.14
N PHE A 15 -31.48 -20.07 4.15
CA PHE A 15 -31.14 -18.75 4.72
C PHE A 15 -32.05 -18.48 5.91
N ALA A 16 -31.65 -18.98 7.08
CA ALA A 16 -32.20 -18.54 8.34
C ALA A 16 -31.55 -17.21 8.73
N VAL A 17 -32.37 -16.16 8.77
CA VAL A 17 -32.03 -14.89 9.42
C VAL A 17 -31.73 -15.18 10.89
N VAL A 18 -30.48 -15.04 11.31
CA VAL A 18 -30.13 -15.11 12.74
C VAL A 18 -30.38 -13.74 13.35
N SER A 19 -31.50 -13.62 14.05
CA SER A 19 -31.77 -12.53 14.98
C SER A 19 -30.91 -12.69 16.23
N ALA A 20 -30.21 -11.63 16.63
CA ALA A 20 -29.59 -11.56 17.95
C ALA A 20 -30.70 -11.46 19.02
N CYS A 21 -30.86 -12.49 19.84
CA CYS A 21 -31.53 -12.38 21.14
C CYS A 21 -30.48 -12.22 22.25
N PRO A 22 -30.80 -11.47 23.32
CA PRO A 22 -29.91 -11.24 24.44
C PRO A 22 -30.02 -12.40 25.45
N ASP A 23 -28.91 -12.83 26.05
CA ASP A 23 -28.95 -13.72 27.21
C ASP A 23 -28.18 -13.17 28.42
N HIS A 24 -28.80 -13.49 29.54
CA HIS A 24 -28.62 -13.02 30.91
C HIS A 24 -27.32 -13.49 31.58
N GLU A 25 -26.99 -12.77 32.66
CA GLU A 25 -25.99 -13.08 33.69
C GLU A 25 -26.11 -14.51 34.26
N ASP A 26 -24.96 -15.11 34.61
CA ASP A 26 -24.88 -15.98 35.80
C ASP A 26 -23.48 -16.08 36.43
N GLY A 27 -23.48 -15.87 37.76
CA GLY A 27 -22.62 -16.36 38.85
C GLY A 27 -21.19 -16.89 38.62
N GLY A 28 -20.25 -16.36 39.40
CA GLY A 28 -18.84 -16.77 39.41
C GLY A 28 -18.46 -18.01 40.24
N HIS A 29 -17.20 -18.45 40.10
CA HIS A 29 -16.32 -19.00 41.15
C HIS A 29 -14.89 -19.28 40.61
N ASN A 30 -13.97 -19.44 41.57
CA ASN A 30 -12.51 -19.34 41.55
C ASN A 30 -11.69 -20.43 40.80
N HIS A 31 -10.42 -20.05 40.50
CA HIS A 31 -9.17 -20.82 40.31
C HIS A 31 -8.77 -21.42 38.95
N GLY A 32 -7.53 -21.09 38.52
CA GLY A 32 -6.63 -22.02 37.80
C GLY A 32 -5.81 -21.40 36.68
N HIS A 33 -4.51 -21.16 36.92
CA HIS A 33 -3.53 -20.89 35.85
C HIS A 33 -3.45 -22.07 34.87
N ALA A 34 -3.65 -21.81 33.58
CA ALA A 34 -3.10 -22.61 32.49
C ALA A 34 -2.94 -21.72 31.24
N HIS A 35 -1.71 -21.56 30.77
CA HIS A 35 -1.42 -21.00 29.45
C HIS A 35 -1.89 -22.01 28.39
N THR A 36 -3.05 -21.80 27.80
CA THR A 36 -3.48 -22.52 26.59
C THR A 36 -2.94 -21.77 25.37
N HIS A 37 -1.96 -22.38 24.69
CA HIS A 37 -1.53 -21.97 23.35
C HIS A 37 -2.74 -22.01 22.41
N SER A 38 -3.18 -20.84 21.93
CA SER A 38 -4.27 -20.75 20.96
C SER A 38 -3.84 -21.40 19.65
N ARG A 39 -4.60 -22.41 19.20
CA ARG A 39 -4.46 -23.10 17.92
C ARG A 39 -4.53 -22.08 16.77
N ARG A 40 -3.68 -22.19 15.74
CA ARG A 40 -3.85 -21.47 14.46
C ARG A 40 -5.10 -22.02 13.76
N ALA A 41 -5.97 -21.15 13.27
CA ALA A 41 -7.25 -21.52 12.69
C ALA A 41 -7.06 -22.14 11.30
N THR A 42 -6.93 -23.46 11.22
CA THR A 42 -7.06 -24.26 9.99
C THR A 42 -8.21 -25.25 10.13
N PRO A 43 -8.85 -25.68 9.02
CA PRO A 43 -9.93 -26.66 9.06
C PRO A 43 -9.47 -27.93 9.80
N SER A 44 -10.21 -28.33 10.83
CA SER A 44 -9.87 -29.49 11.67
C SER A 44 -10.20 -30.82 10.97
N VAL A 45 -9.67 -31.05 9.77
CA VAL A 45 -9.76 -32.34 9.08
C VAL A 45 -8.55 -33.19 9.48
N PRO A 46 -8.73 -34.37 10.10
CA PRO A 46 -7.62 -35.25 10.44
C PRO A 46 -6.86 -35.69 9.18
N LEU A 47 -5.55 -35.47 9.15
CA LEU A 47 -4.67 -35.90 8.06
C LEU A 47 -3.81 -37.11 8.48
N PRO A 48 -3.55 -38.06 7.57
CA PRO A 48 -2.60 -39.13 7.83
C PRO A 48 -1.18 -38.56 7.93
N PRO A 49 -0.31 -39.07 8.83
CA PRO A 49 1.10 -38.69 8.82
C PRO A 49 1.80 -39.23 7.56
N PRO A 50 2.92 -38.62 7.14
CA PRO A 50 3.68 -39.13 6.01
C PRO A 50 4.11 -40.58 6.18
N THR A 51 4.09 -41.30 5.06
CA THR A 51 4.38 -42.75 5.04
C THR A 51 5.83 -43.05 4.70
N ARG A 52 6.58 -42.06 4.19
CA ARG A 52 7.95 -42.22 3.70
C ARG A 52 8.85 -41.16 4.33
N GLN A 53 10.08 -41.54 4.68
CA GLN A 53 11.07 -40.63 5.27
C GLN A 53 11.86 -39.89 4.18
N LEU A 54 12.41 -38.73 4.56
CA LEU A 54 13.43 -38.04 3.76
C LEU A 54 14.77 -38.77 3.89
N GLU A 55 15.36 -39.11 2.76
CA GLU A 55 16.74 -39.58 2.71
C GLU A 55 17.66 -38.38 2.63
N TRP A 56 18.65 -38.33 3.53
CA TRP A 56 19.65 -37.27 3.58
C TRP A 56 20.91 -37.67 2.81
N GLY A 57 21.44 -36.74 2.03
CA GLY A 57 22.69 -36.83 1.30
C GLY A 57 23.79 -35.98 1.94
N ASP A 58 24.89 -35.79 1.21
CA ASP A 58 25.96 -34.84 1.59
C ASP A 58 25.58 -33.39 1.26
N ILE A 59 24.64 -33.20 0.33
CA ILE A 59 23.98 -31.94 -0.01
C ILE A 59 22.48 -32.20 -0.15
N ASN A 60 21.66 -31.28 0.35
CA ASN A 60 20.21 -31.42 0.41
C ASN A 60 19.56 -30.10 -0.02
N PHE A 61 18.33 -30.20 -0.51
CA PHE A 61 17.58 -29.08 -1.07
C PHE A 61 16.12 -29.14 -0.65
N ILE A 62 15.60 -27.99 -0.23
CA ILE A 62 14.16 -27.72 -0.19
C ILE A 62 13.84 -26.82 -1.37
N HIS A 63 12.87 -27.20 -2.19
CA HIS A 63 12.52 -26.50 -3.43
C HIS A 63 11.04 -26.11 -3.46
N THR A 64 10.78 -24.86 -3.82
CA THR A 64 9.45 -24.33 -4.16
C THR A 64 9.44 -23.80 -5.59
N THR A 65 8.29 -23.82 -6.23
CA THR A 65 8.07 -23.22 -7.56
C THR A 65 6.58 -22.98 -7.74
N ASP A 66 6.20 -22.05 -8.60
CA ASP A 66 4.82 -21.84 -9.03
C ASP A 66 3.89 -21.63 -7.80
N SER A 67 4.37 -20.90 -6.78
CA SER A 67 3.61 -20.69 -5.55
C SER A 67 2.38 -19.82 -5.78
N HIS A 68 2.41 -18.93 -6.78
CA HIS A 68 1.32 -18.03 -7.18
C HIS A 68 0.61 -17.33 -6.01
N GLY A 69 1.34 -16.98 -4.94
CA GLY A 69 0.80 -16.22 -3.81
C GLY A 69 0.04 -17.04 -2.76
N TRP A 70 0.04 -18.37 -2.83
CA TRP A 70 -0.64 -19.30 -1.89
C TRP A 70 -0.02 -19.37 -0.49
N LEU A 71 0.18 -18.21 0.12
CA LEU A 71 0.89 -18.06 1.38
C LEU A 71 0.00 -18.32 2.61
N LEU A 72 -1.33 -18.21 2.49
CA LEU A 72 -2.28 -18.53 3.59
C LEU A 72 -2.48 -20.04 3.81
N GLY A 73 -1.92 -20.88 2.94
CA GLY A 73 -2.30 -22.28 2.83
C GLY A 73 -3.71 -22.44 2.23
N HIS A 74 -4.08 -23.68 1.96
CA HIS A 74 -5.41 -24.03 1.46
C HIS A 74 -6.42 -24.10 2.61
N GLN A 75 -7.57 -23.44 2.46
CA GLN A 75 -8.46 -23.11 3.57
C GLN A 75 -9.78 -23.89 3.57
N LYS A 76 -10.11 -24.60 2.49
CA LYS A 76 -11.36 -25.34 2.36
C LYS A 76 -11.21 -26.74 2.97
N ALA A 77 -12.32 -27.25 3.49
CA ALA A 77 -12.36 -28.56 4.14
C ALA A 77 -12.49 -29.73 3.14
N SER A 78 -12.85 -29.46 1.88
CA SER A 78 -13.01 -30.46 0.83
C SER A 78 -11.65 -30.88 0.25
N PHE A 79 -11.42 -32.19 0.13
CA PHE A 79 -10.18 -32.68 -0.47
C PHE A 79 -10.06 -32.28 -1.96
N PRO A 80 -8.84 -31.97 -2.43
CA PRO A 80 -7.54 -32.16 -1.76
C PRO A 80 -7.05 -31.05 -0.82
N GLU A 81 -7.74 -29.91 -0.69
CA GLU A 81 -7.23 -28.72 0.04
C GLU A 81 -6.66 -28.97 1.44
N PRO A 82 -7.27 -29.81 2.32
CA PRO A 82 -6.71 -30.08 3.63
C PRO A 82 -5.29 -30.64 3.62
N ASN A 83 -4.87 -31.36 2.57
CA ASN A 83 -3.49 -31.85 2.46
C ASN A 83 -2.46 -30.71 2.35
N TYR A 84 -2.90 -29.51 1.99
CA TYR A 84 -2.07 -28.34 1.66
C TYR A 84 -2.37 -27.14 2.58
N SER A 85 -2.89 -27.42 3.78
CA SER A 85 -3.38 -26.41 4.71
C SER A 85 -2.30 -25.63 5.47
N GLY A 86 -1.03 -25.96 5.26
CA GLY A 86 0.08 -25.28 5.93
C GLY A 86 0.30 -23.91 5.33
N ASP A 87 0.28 -22.87 6.16
CA ASP A 87 0.58 -21.53 5.68
C ASP A 87 2.10 -21.33 5.51
N PHE A 88 2.49 -20.19 4.94
CA PHE A 88 3.90 -19.88 4.71
C PHE A 88 4.68 -19.66 6.02
N GLY A 89 3.98 -19.38 7.13
CA GLY A 89 4.58 -19.33 8.47
C GLY A 89 4.91 -20.72 9.01
N ASP A 90 4.05 -21.72 8.78
CA ASP A 90 4.35 -23.13 9.04
C ASP A 90 5.54 -23.59 8.19
N PHE A 91 5.59 -23.22 6.90
CA PHE A 91 6.73 -23.49 6.04
C PHE A 91 8.02 -22.83 6.56
N ALA A 92 7.96 -21.57 7.04
CA ALA A 92 9.12 -20.89 7.63
C ALA A 92 9.64 -21.60 8.88
N SER A 93 8.74 -22.08 9.75
CA SER A 93 9.10 -22.91 10.91
C SER A 93 9.73 -24.23 10.47
N PHE A 94 9.16 -24.91 9.48
CA PHE A 94 9.72 -26.13 8.90
C PHE A 94 11.14 -25.93 8.39
N VAL A 95 11.38 -24.91 7.56
CA VAL A 95 12.71 -24.58 7.00
C VAL A 95 13.73 -24.33 8.12
N ALA A 96 13.36 -23.58 9.15
CA ALA A 96 14.25 -23.30 10.28
C ALA A 96 14.71 -24.59 10.97
N HIS A 97 13.77 -25.49 11.29
CA HIS A 97 14.11 -26.78 11.91
C HIS A 97 14.90 -27.68 10.97
N MET A 98 14.61 -27.67 9.66
CA MET A 98 15.36 -28.47 8.70
C MET A 98 16.81 -27.99 8.57
N LYS A 99 17.05 -26.66 8.60
CA LYS A 99 18.41 -26.11 8.65
C LYS A 99 19.13 -26.45 9.96
N GLU A 100 18.43 -26.48 11.10
CA GLU A 100 19.00 -27.01 12.37
C GLU A 100 19.39 -28.50 12.25
N LEU A 101 18.51 -29.34 11.69
CA LEU A 101 18.79 -30.77 11.50
C LEU A 101 19.97 -31.02 10.54
N ALA A 102 20.17 -30.15 9.54
CA ALA A 102 21.30 -30.20 8.63
C ALA A 102 22.62 -29.90 9.37
N LEU A 103 22.62 -28.88 10.24
CA LEU A 103 23.76 -28.55 11.10
C LEU A 103 24.09 -29.71 12.04
N GLU A 104 23.08 -30.34 12.67
CA GLU A 104 23.27 -31.52 13.53
C GLU A 104 23.86 -32.73 12.78
N ARG A 105 23.53 -32.87 11.49
CA ARG A 105 24.00 -33.95 10.62
C ARG A 105 25.33 -33.64 9.94
N ASP A 106 25.86 -32.44 10.15
CA ASP A 106 27.08 -31.97 9.49
C ASP A 106 26.97 -32.00 7.94
N THR A 107 25.81 -31.64 7.41
CA THR A 107 25.51 -31.63 5.96
C THR A 107 24.98 -30.28 5.51
N ASP A 108 25.12 -29.99 4.21
CA ASP A 108 24.61 -28.77 3.60
C ASP A 108 23.09 -28.90 3.27
N LEU A 109 22.33 -27.81 3.47
CA LEU A 109 20.91 -27.70 3.09
C LEU A 109 20.61 -26.32 2.47
N LEU A 110 20.23 -26.32 1.20
CA LEU A 110 19.88 -25.12 0.44
C LEU A 110 18.36 -25.00 0.23
N LEU A 111 17.83 -23.79 0.38
CA LEU A 111 16.45 -23.44 0.08
C LEU A 111 16.39 -22.73 -1.28
N ILE A 112 15.62 -23.28 -2.22
CA ILE A 112 15.57 -22.85 -3.62
C ILE A 112 14.14 -22.53 -4.03
N ASP A 113 13.98 -21.47 -4.83
CA ASP A 113 12.72 -21.16 -5.53
C ASP A 113 12.93 -20.96 -7.04
N SER A 114 12.05 -21.53 -7.87
CA SER A 114 12.11 -21.43 -9.34
C SER A 114 11.13 -20.42 -9.96
N GLY A 115 10.55 -19.49 -9.20
CA GLY A 115 9.73 -18.38 -9.73
C GLY A 115 8.22 -18.63 -9.72
N ASP A 116 7.48 -17.65 -10.27
CA ASP A 116 5.99 -17.58 -10.31
C ASP A 116 5.33 -17.50 -8.93
N LEU A 117 5.39 -16.30 -8.35
CA LEU A 117 5.02 -15.99 -6.97
C LEU A 117 3.69 -15.22 -6.81
N HIS A 118 2.95 -14.91 -7.89
CA HIS A 118 1.63 -14.25 -7.90
C HIS A 118 0.76 -14.73 -9.08
N ASP A 119 -0.42 -14.15 -9.32
CA ASP A 119 -1.41 -14.57 -10.34
C ASP A 119 -2.09 -15.91 -10.00
N GLY A 120 -2.70 -15.97 -8.81
CA GLY A 120 -3.43 -17.13 -8.33
C GLY A 120 -4.09 -17.01 -6.95
N THR A 121 -4.00 -15.85 -6.28
CA THR A 121 -4.62 -15.65 -4.96
C THR A 121 -4.97 -14.19 -4.67
N GLY A 122 -5.96 -13.97 -3.82
CA GLY A 122 -6.27 -12.63 -3.33
C GLY A 122 -5.13 -11.95 -2.56
N LEU A 123 -4.17 -12.70 -2.00
CA LEU A 123 -3.04 -12.12 -1.27
C LEU A 123 -2.04 -11.40 -2.16
N THR A 124 -1.87 -11.85 -3.41
CA THR A 124 -1.00 -11.18 -4.37
C THR A 124 -1.78 -10.29 -5.32
N ASP A 125 -3.02 -10.68 -5.63
CA ASP A 125 -3.78 -10.11 -6.74
C ASP A 125 -4.92 -9.18 -6.25
N GLY A 126 -5.17 -9.14 -4.93
CA GLY A 126 -6.22 -8.35 -4.29
C GLY A 126 -5.77 -7.02 -3.68
N PHE A 127 -4.65 -6.48 -4.13
CA PHE A 127 -4.06 -5.22 -3.62
C PHE A 127 -4.96 -4.00 -3.90
N PRO A 128 -4.96 -2.96 -3.04
CA PRO A 128 -5.82 -1.79 -3.20
C PRO A 128 -5.38 -0.89 -4.36
N PRO A 129 -6.27 -0.01 -4.88
CA PRO A 129 -5.91 0.97 -5.92
C PRO A 129 -4.68 1.79 -5.53
N GLY A 130 -3.74 1.97 -6.47
CA GLY A 130 -2.44 2.59 -6.21
C GLY A 130 -1.38 1.67 -5.58
N GLY A 131 -1.74 0.43 -5.24
CA GLY A 131 -0.81 -0.62 -4.80
C GLY A 131 0.01 -1.22 -5.95
N ILE A 132 1.09 -1.92 -5.58
CA ILE A 132 1.95 -2.63 -6.53
C ILE A 132 1.67 -4.12 -6.43
N ASP A 133 1.48 -4.75 -7.59
CA ASP A 133 1.24 -6.17 -7.73
C ASP A 133 2.19 -7.03 -6.89
N ALA A 134 1.60 -7.96 -6.14
CA ALA A 134 2.24 -8.91 -5.24
C ALA A 134 3.19 -8.31 -4.19
N HIS A 135 3.32 -6.98 -4.09
CA HIS A 135 4.41 -6.35 -3.35
C HIS A 135 4.39 -6.71 -1.88
N ASP A 136 3.23 -6.60 -1.24
CA ASP A 136 3.05 -6.87 0.19
C ASP A 136 3.22 -8.35 0.52
N ALA A 137 2.60 -9.25 -0.26
CA ALA A 137 2.73 -10.70 -0.08
C ALA A 137 4.20 -11.14 -0.24
N ASN A 138 4.89 -10.59 -1.24
CA ASN A 138 6.30 -10.83 -1.50
C ASN A 138 7.23 -10.29 -0.41
N GLN A 139 6.75 -9.54 0.60
CA GLN A 139 7.57 -9.22 1.78
C GLN A 139 7.70 -10.42 2.73
N PHE A 140 6.75 -11.34 2.75
CA PHE A 140 6.83 -12.56 3.56
C PHE A 140 7.82 -13.56 2.96
N ILE A 141 7.81 -13.73 1.63
CA ILE A 141 8.76 -14.59 0.91
C ILE A 141 10.22 -14.16 1.18
N LYS A 142 10.48 -12.85 1.22
CA LYS A 142 11.83 -12.28 1.49
C LYS A 142 12.35 -12.52 2.89
N GLN A 143 11.50 -12.89 3.85
CA GLN A 143 11.91 -13.16 5.23
C GLN A 143 12.56 -14.54 5.38
N LEU A 144 12.30 -15.47 4.44
CA LEU A 144 12.93 -16.79 4.46
C LEU A 144 14.37 -16.72 3.94
N PRO A 145 15.26 -17.57 4.46
CA PRO A 145 16.65 -17.63 4.04
C PRO A 145 16.80 -18.42 2.73
N TYR A 146 16.14 -17.98 1.65
CA TYR A 146 16.38 -18.56 0.32
C TYR A 146 17.85 -18.40 -0.05
N ASP A 147 18.45 -19.49 -0.48
CA ASP A 147 19.85 -19.56 -0.90
C ASP A 147 19.98 -19.22 -2.38
N VAL A 148 19.03 -19.66 -3.21
CA VAL A 148 18.93 -19.34 -4.64
C VAL A 148 17.46 -19.14 -5.04
N MET A 149 17.17 -18.08 -5.79
CA MET A 149 15.88 -17.87 -6.43
C MET A 149 16.06 -17.51 -7.91
N ALA A 150 15.24 -18.05 -8.81
CA ALA A 150 15.22 -17.66 -10.23
C ALA A 150 14.03 -16.72 -10.55
N ILE A 151 14.15 -15.99 -11.65
CA ILE A 151 13.06 -15.15 -12.18
C ILE A 151 11.96 -15.99 -12.84
N GLY A 152 10.70 -15.73 -12.48
CA GLY A 152 9.51 -16.21 -13.19
C GLY A 152 8.99 -15.18 -14.20
N LYS A 153 7.83 -15.44 -14.81
CA LYS A 153 7.26 -14.67 -15.93
C LYS A 153 7.02 -13.17 -15.60
N HIS A 154 6.95 -12.80 -14.31
CA HIS A 154 6.48 -11.47 -13.87
C HIS A 154 7.19 -10.84 -12.64
N GLN A 155 8.45 -11.17 -12.32
CA GLN A 155 9.05 -10.73 -11.03
C GLN A 155 10.42 -10.04 -11.10
N ASN A 156 10.63 -9.04 -10.22
CA ASN A 156 11.95 -8.46 -9.99
C ASN A 156 12.27 -8.32 -8.48
N PHE A 157 13.10 -9.24 -7.95
CA PHE A 157 13.56 -9.24 -6.54
C PHE A 157 15.03 -8.78 -6.36
N ALA A 158 15.72 -8.44 -7.44
CA ALA A 158 17.19 -8.34 -7.50
C ALA A 158 17.84 -7.48 -6.40
N PRO A 159 17.33 -6.27 -6.05
CA PRO A 159 18.00 -5.43 -5.05
C PRO A 159 17.96 -5.98 -3.62
N SER A 160 16.96 -6.82 -3.27
CA SER A 160 16.75 -7.28 -1.89
C SER A 160 17.47 -8.59 -1.53
N LEU A 161 17.87 -9.39 -2.52
CA LEU A 161 18.44 -10.73 -2.28
C LEU A 161 19.98 -10.77 -2.30
N LYS A 162 20.65 -9.62 -2.48
CA LYS A 162 22.12 -9.46 -2.39
C LYS A 162 22.88 -10.53 -3.18
N GLY A 163 22.50 -10.72 -4.45
CA GLY A 163 23.09 -11.69 -5.35
C GLY A 163 22.45 -13.09 -5.34
N ARG A 164 21.56 -13.43 -4.41
CA ARG A 164 20.88 -14.74 -4.39
C ARG A 164 19.74 -14.91 -5.41
N TYR A 165 19.48 -13.89 -6.22
CA TYR A 165 18.46 -13.90 -7.27
C TYR A 165 19.14 -14.00 -8.63
N LEU A 166 18.95 -15.11 -9.34
CA LEU A 166 19.66 -15.46 -10.56
C LEU A 166 18.79 -15.24 -11.79
N SER A 167 19.34 -14.58 -12.80
CA SER A 167 18.68 -14.33 -14.08
C SER A 167 19.72 -14.21 -15.20
N SER A 168 20.19 -15.36 -15.66
CA SER A 168 21.25 -15.55 -16.65
C SER A 168 20.86 -15.22 -18.09
N ASN A 169 19.57 -15.20 -18.42
CA ASN A 169 19.08 -14.88 -19.77
C ASN A 169 17.94 -13.85 -19.80
N VAL A 170 17.77 -13.04 -18.74
CA VAL A 170 16.79 -11.94 -18.73
C VAL A 170 17.49 -10.63 -18.39
N ASN A 171 17.29 -9.63 -19.24
CA ASN A 171 17.85 -8.28 -19.09
C ASN A 171 16.74 -7.25 -18.91
N ILE A 172 17.05 -6.16 -18.19
CA ILE A 172 16.13 -5.04 -17.96
C ILE A 172 16.74 -3.77 -18.55
N THR A 173 15.90 -3.00 -19.24
CA THR A 173 16.25 -1.70 -19.82
C THR A 173 15.74 -0.57 -18.92
N LEU A 174 16.64 0.28 -18.43
CA LEU A 174 16.39 1.39 -17.51
C LEU A 174 16.84 2.73 -18.11
N LEU A 175 16.27 3.85 -17.63
CA LEU A 175 16.80 5.18 -17.92
C LEU A 175 17.78 5.60 -16.83
N ASN A 176 18.97 6.05 -17.21
CA ASN A 176 19.93 6.60 -16.25
C ASN A 176 19.64 8.07 -15.91
N GLU A 177 20.37 8.64 -14.96
CA GLU A 177 20.25 10.04 -14.51
C GLU A 177 20.40 11.09 -15.62
N ALA A 178 20.95 10.72 -16.79
CA ALA A 178 21.07 11.57 -17.97
C ALA A 178 19.95 11.36 -18.99
N GLY A 179 18.91 10.58 -18.67
CA GLY A 179 17.81 10.22 -19.56
C GLY A 179 18.21 9.26 -20.68
N GLN A 180 19.34 8.56 -20.57
CA GLN A 180 19.80 7.59 -21.56
C GLN A 180 19.37 6.17 -21.21
N VAL A 181 19.04 5.39 -22.24
CA VAL A 181 18.66 3.98 -22.13
C VAL A 181 19.90 3.14 -21.79
N VAL A 182 19.88 2.44 -20.66
CA VAL A 182 20.91 1.51 -20.19
C VAL A 182 20.30 0.13 -20.00
N THR A 183 20.90 -0.90 -20.59
CA THR A 183 20.52 -2.30 -20.33
C THR A 183 21.37 -2.83 -19.19
N VAL A 184 20.74 -3.28 -18.11
CA VAL A 184 21.39 -3.85 -16.94
C VAL A 184 21.20 -5.37 -16.98
N PRO A 185 22.28 -6.16 -17.11
CA PRO A 185 22.22 -7.60 -16.92
C PRO A 185 21.90 -7.90 -15.45
N ASN A 186 21.04 -8.88 -15.18
CA ASN A 186 20.85 -9.36 -13.81
C ASN A 186 22.07 -10.21 -13.40
N ASP A 187 22.60 -9.95 -12.19
CA ASP A 187 23.88 -10.46 -11.71
C ASP A 187 24.05 -11.99 -11.84
N LEU A 188 25.28 -12.39 -12.20
CA LEU A 188 25.79 -13.76 -12.04
C LEU A 188 26.23 -13.97 -10.59
N LEU A 189 25.76 -15.03 -9.94
CA LEU A 189 26.25 -15.40 -8.61
C LEU A 189 27.12 -16.65 -8.64
N ASN A 190 28.35 -16.49 -8.19
CA ASN A 190 29.12 -17.58 -7.58
C ASN A 190 28.78 -17.61 -6.08
N SER A 191 27.71 -18.29 -5.68
CA SER A 191 27.44 -18.56 -4.26
C SER A 191 28.51 -19.51 -3.72
N LYS A 192 29.17 -19.14 -2.61
CA LYS A 192 29.94 -20.08 -1.80
C LYS A 192 29.07 -20.54 -0.62
N PRO A 193 28.33 -21.67 -0.70
CA PRO A 193 27.87 -22.31 0.53
C PRO A 193 29.08 -22.58 1.43
N GLU A 194 28.90 -22.51 2.75
CA GLU A 194 29.98 -22.37 3.74
C GLU A 194 31.11 -23.41 3.64
N ARG A 195 30.89 -24.53 2.92
CA ARG A 195 31.77 -25.69 2.84
C ARG A 195 32.11 -26.16 1.42
N ARG A 196 31.44 -25.67 0.38
CA ARG A 196 31.55 -26.21 -1.00
C ARG A 196 31.65 -25.10 -2.04
N LYS A 197 32.34 -25.40 -3.12
CA LYS A 197 32.42 -24.55 -4.30
C LYS A 197 31.28 -24.90 -5.25
N VAL A 198 30.39 -23.96 -5.50
CA VAL A 198 29.20 -24.17 -6.34
C VAL A 198 29.15 -23.08 -7.41
N THR A 199 28.86 -23.49 -8.64
CA THR A 199 28.52 -22.56 -9.73
C THR A 199 27.03 -22.65 -9.99
N SER A 200 26.33 -21.52 -9.86
CA SER A 200 24.88 -21.45 -9.94
C SER A 200 24.41 -20.62 -11.13
N LEU A 201 23.40 -21.08 -11.88
CA LEU A 201 22.82 -20.38 -13.02
C LEU A 201 21.29 -20.29 -12.91
N GLY A 202 20.73 -19.17 -13.36
CA GLY A 202 19.28 -18.87 -13.31
C GLY A 202 18.70 -18.75 -14.71
N VAL A 203 17.95 -19.72 -15.23
CA VAL A 203 17.55 -19.73 -16.66
C VAL A 203 16.04 -19.73 -16.82
N LEU A 204 15.48 -18.74 -17.52
CA LEU A 204 14.08 -18.69 -17.93
C LEU A 204 13.89 -19.42 -19.27
N PHE A 205 12.73 -20.04 -19.51
CA PHE A 205 12.35 -20.58 -20.83
C PHE A 205 12.32 -19.48 -21.92
N ASP A 206 12.15 -19.85 -23.19
CA ASP A 206 12.10 -18.91 -24.33
C ASP A 206 10.80 -18.08 -24.34
N PHE A 207 10.62 -17.26 -23.32
CA PHE A 207 9.42 -16.49 -23.06
C PHE A 207 9.34 -15.25 -23.95
N THR A 208 8.24 -15.14 -24.70
CA THR A 208 8.02 -14.07 -25.69
C THR A 208 6.95 -13.04 -25.29
N GLY A 209 6.28 -13.22 -24.15
CA GLY A 209 5.19 -12.35 -23.67
C GLY A 209 5.63 -11.28 -22.66
N ASN A 210 6.91 -10.90 -22.66
CA ASN A 210 7.49 -10.00 -21.67
C ASN A 210 7.20 -8.51 -21.98
N ASP A 211 7.29 -7.65 -20.96
CA ASP A 211 7.11 -6.19 -21.12
C ASP A 211 8.21 -5.57 -22.01
N HIS A 212 7.91 -4.47 -22.71
CA HIS A 212 8.82 -3.81 -23.66
C HIS A 212 10.14 -3.33 -23.02
N ASN A 213 10.21 -3.18 -21.69
CA ASN A 213 11.43 -2.81 -20.96
C ASN A 213 12.28 -4.02 -20.54
N THR A 214 11.91 -5.24 -20.93
CA THR A 214 12.63 -6.47 -20.61
C THR A 214 12.98 -7.22 -21.89
N THR A 215 14.02 -8.04 -21.85
CA THR A 215 14.35 -8.95 -22.96
C THR A 215 14.76 -10.30 -22.41
N VAL A 216 14.25 -11.37 -23.02
CA VAL A 216 14.64 -12.75 -22.72
C VAL A 216 15.52 -13.25 -23.87
N GLN A 217 16.76 -13.63 -23.55
CA GLN A 217 17.68 -14.23 -24.50
C GLN A 217 17.37 -15.74 -24.61
N LYS A 218 17.33 -16.26 -25.84
CA LYS A 218 17.16 -17.71 -26.08
C LYS A 218 18.28 -18.50 -25.42
N VAL A 219 17.95 -19.63 -24.79
CA VAL A 219 18.93 -20.50 -24.11
C VAL A 219 20.03 -20.95 -25.08
N ALA A 220 19.66 -21.25 -26.33
CA ALA A 220 20.57 -21.64 -27.40
C ALA A 220 21.63 -20.57 -27.73
N ASP A 221 21.34 -19.30 -27.48
CA ASP A 221 22.29 -18.20 -27.70
C ASP A 221 23.07 -17.88 -26.43
N MET A 222 22.41 -17.92 -25.27
CA MET A 222 23.04 -17.75 -23.96
C MET A 222 24.25 -18.70 -23.77
N VAL A 223 24.13 -19.98 -24.12
CA VAL A 223 25.22 -20.97 -23.92
C VAL A 223 26.44 -20.73 -24.84
N LYS A 224 26.34 -19.82 -25.82
CA LYS A 224 27.43 -19.43 -26.72
C LYS A 224 28.17 -18.17 -26.24
N GLU A 225 27.63 -17.47 -25.25
CA GLU A 225 28.19 -16.22 -24.75
C GLU A 225 29.50 -16.45 -23.99
N THR A 226 30.44 -15.51 -24.12
CA THR A 226 31.75 -15.60 -23.46
C THR A 226 31.62 -15.68 -21.95
N TRP A 227 30.71 -14.91 -21.36
CA TRP A 227 30.49 -14.93 -19.91
C TRP A 227 30.05 -16.32 -19.43
N PHE A 228 29.24 -17.04 -20.21
CA PHE A 228 28.75 -18.36 -19.86
C PHE A 228 29.89 -19.36 -19.92
N THR A 229 30.67 -19.33 -21.01
CA THR A 229 31.84 -20.21 -21.16
C THR A 229 32.89 -19.96 -20.07
N ASP A 230 33.08 -18.71 -19.65
CA ASP A 230 33.97 -18.34 -18.55
C ASP A 230 33.43 -18.83 -17.21
N ALA A 231 32.11 -18.69 -16.96
CA ALA A 231 31.47 -19.09 -15.72
C ALA A 231 31.55 -20.61 -15.47
N ILE A 232 31.49 -21.42 -16.52
CA ILE A 232 31.61 -22.88 -16.42
C ILE A 232 33.06 -23.38 -16.52
N GLN A 233 34.04 -22.51 -16.70
CA GLN A 233 35.43 -22.93 -16.93
C GLN A 233 36.06 -23.55 -15.68
N GLU A 234 35.81 -22.97 -14.51
CA GLU A 234 36.34 -23.46 -13.24
C GLU A 234 35.48 -24.60 -12.70
N GLU A 235 36.06 -25.78 -12.44
CA GLU A 235 35.29 -26.95 -11.96
C GLU A 235 34.78 -26.72 -10.51
N PRO A 236 33.46 -26.74 -10.24
CA PRO A 236 32.89 -26.72 -8.89
C PRO A 236 32.75 -28.12 -8.29
N ASP A 237 32.36 -28.21 -7.01
CA ASP A 237 31.94 -29.48 -6.40
C ASP A 237 30.63 -29.99 -7.03
N PHE A 238 29.75 -29.08 -7.47
CA PHE A 238 28.60 -29.35 -8.32
C PHE A 238 28.09 -28.06 -9.01
N PHE A 239 27.40 -28.21 -10.14
CA PHE A 239 26.64 -27.14 -10.77
C PHE A 239 25.19 -27.15 -10.26
N LEU A 240 24.65 -25.96 -9.98
CA LEU A 240 23.27 -25.75 -9.55
C LEU A 240 22.53 -24.91 -10.59
N LEU A 241 21.57 -25.52 -11.29
CA LEU A 241 20.76 -24.85 -12.29
C LEU A 241 19.35 -24.63 -11.72
N VAL A 242 18.88 -23.40 -11.71
CA VAL A 242 17.54 -23.04 -11.24
C VAL A 242 16.86 -22.26 -12.33
N GLY A 243 15.60 -22.55 -12.63
CA GLY A 243 14.93 -21.90 -13.73
C GLY A 243 13.44 -22.13 -13.73
N HIS A 244 12.68 -21.13 -14.15
CA HIS A 244 11.25 -21.27 -14.35
C HIS A 244 10.97 -21.97 -15.69
N MET A 245 11.37 -23.25 -15.77
CA MET A 245 11.42 -24.02 -17.01
C MET A 245 11.14 -25.51 -16.73
N PRO A 246 10.25 -26.18 -17.49
CA PRO A 246 9.87 -27.57 -17.24
C PRO A 246 11.05 -28.53 -17.36
N VAL A 247 11.21 -29.44 -16.39
CA VAL A 247 12.40 -30.30 -16.35
C VAL A 247 12.46 -31.36 -17.47
N SER A 248 11.33 -31.68 -18.10
CA SER A 248 11.19 -32.80 -19.04
C SER A 248 10.96 -32.41 -20.51
N ARG A 249 10.76 -31.13 -20.84
CA ARG A 249 10.33 -30.71 -22.20
C ARG A 249 11.11 -29.57 -22.84
N ASP A 250 11.86 -28.82 -22.06
CA ASP A 250 12.42 -27.54 -22.49
C ASP A 250 13.95 -27.60 -22.65
N ASP A 251 14.61 -26.45 -22.80
CA ASP A 251 15.99 -26.27 -23.22
C ASP A 251 17.05 -26.61 -22.16
N TRP A 252 16.69 -27.31 -21.08
CA TRP A 252 17.66 -27.85 -20.11
C TRP A 252 18.79 -28.67 -20.76
N PRO A 253 18.55 -29.50 -21.79
CA PRO A 253 19.60 -30.22 -22.49
C PRO A 253 20.68 -29.31 -23.09
N LEU A 254 20.36 -28.09 -23.51
CA LEU A 254 21.36 -27.17 -24.08
C LEU A 254 22.38 -26.74 -23.02
N VAL A 255 21.89 -26.31 -21.85
CA VAL A 255 22.74 -25.91 -20.71
C VAL A 255 23.51 -27.12 -20.17
N PHE A 256 22.83 -28.26 -20.00
CA PHE A 256 23.44 -29.50 -19.53
C PHE A 256 24.56 -29.98 -20.45
N ASN A 257 24.33 -30.01 -21.78
CA ASN A 257 25.31 -30.47 -22.76
C ASN A 257 26.51 -29.52 -22.82
N ALA A 258 26.29 -28.20 -22.71
CA ALA A 258 27.37 -27.22 -22.69
C ALA A 258 28.29 -27.40 -21.48
N ILE A 259 27.72 -27.63 -20.28
CA ILE A 259 28.50 -27.94 -19.07
C ILE A 259 29.22 -29.29 -19.23
N ARG A 260 28.53 -30.32 -19.72
CA ARG A 260 29.11 -31.67 -19.90
C ARG A 260 30.25 -31.72 -20.91
N ALA A 261 30.26 -30.84 -21.91
CA ALA A 261 31.34 -30.71 -22.87
C ALA A 261 32.66 -30.24 -22.23
N VAL A 262 32.58 -29.47 -21.14
CA VAL A 262 33.75 -29.01 -20.37
C VAL A 262 34.04 -29.95 -19.19
N HIS A 263 32.99 -30.34 -18.48
CA HIS A 263 33.02 -31.10 -17.22
C HIS A 263 32.19 -32.37 -17.31
N SER A 264 32.82 -33.43 -17.83
CA SER A 264 32.14 -34.71 -18.12
C SER A 264 31.59 -35.45 -16.90
N THR A 265 32.09 -35.14 -15.69
CA THR A 265 31.81 -35.91 -14.46
C THR A 265 31.36 -35.06 -13.28
N THR A 266 31.36 -33.74 -13.36
CA THR A 266 30.95 -32.89 -12.24
C THR A 266 29.44 -33.01 -11.99
N PRO A 267 28.93 -33.22 -10.78
CA PRO A 267 27.50 -33.33 -10.54
C PRO A 267 26.71 -32.09 -11.02
N ILE A 268 25.50 -32.29 -11.57
CA ILE A 268 24.61 -31.20 -12.03
C ILE A 268 23.22 -31.39 -11.41
N LEU A 269 22.73 -30.39 -10.68
CA LEU A 269 21.42 -30.41 -10.04
C LEU A 269 20.54 -29.33 -10.65
N ILE A 270 19.33 -29.70 -11.09
CA ILE A 270 18.44 -28.81 -11.85
C ILE A 270 17.11 -28.66 -11.12
N PHE A 271 16.62 -27.44 -10.98
CA PHE A 271 15.35 -27.12 -10.33
C PHE A 271 14.46 -26.30 -11.28
N GLY A 272 13.41 -26.95 -11.79
CA GLY A 272 12.47 -26.39 -12.79
C GLY A 272 11.15 -25.89 -12.21
N GLY A 273 10.22 -25.54 -13.10
CA GLY A 273 8.87 -25.02 -12.78
C GLY A 273 8.00 -24.93 -14.03
N HIS A 274 6.99 -24.05 -13.99
CA HIS A 274 6.13 -23.63 -15.12
C HIS A 274 5.01 -24.61 -15.50
N THR A 275 5.25 -25.92 -15.49
CA THR A 275 4.22 -26.91 -15.84
C THR A 275 3.29 -27.30 -14.71
N HIS A 276 3.49 -26.73 -13.52
CA HIS A 276 2.66 -26.93 -12.34
C HIS A 276 2.59 -28.40 -11.86
N ILE A 277 3.55 -29.25 -12.25
CA ILE A 277 3.54 -30.69 -11.94
C ILE A 277 4.65 -31.07 -10.96
N ARG A 278 4.44 -32.17 -10.23
CA ARG A 278 5.52 -32.92 -9.61
C ARG A 278 6.22 -33.72 -10.71
N ASP A 279 7.49 -33.41 -10.99
CA ASP A 279 8.26 -34.14 -12.00
C ASP A 279 9.74 -34.27 -11.60
N CYS A 280 10.40 -35.27 -12.17
CA CYS A 280 11.81 -35.53 -11.98
C CYS A 280 12.39 -36.20 -13.23
N LEU A 281 13.55 -35.71 -13.64
CA LEU A 281 14.31 -36.27 -14.76
C LEU A 281 15.76 -36.51 -14.35
N GLN A 282 16.24 -37.71 -14.58
CA GLN A 282 17.66 -38.05 -14.43
C GLN A 282 18.31 -38.11 -15.82
N LEU A 283 19.10 -37.09 -16.17
CA LEU A 283 19.75 -37.00 -17.50
C LEU A 283 20.95 -37.95 -17.61
N ASP A 284 21.72 -38.12 -16.54
CA ASP A 284 22.80 -39.11 -16.44
C ASP A 284 22.97 -39.63 -15.00
N GLY A 285 23.95 -40.52 -14.79
CA GLY A 285 24.24 -41.10 -13.46
C GLY A 285 24.76 -40.10 -12.42
N ARG A 286 24.93 -38.83 -12.77
CA ARG A 286 25.48 -37.75 -11.96
C ARG A 286 24.72 -36.44 -12.12
N SER A 287 23.48 -36.49 -12.59
CA SER A 287 22.57 -35.36 -12.62
C SER A 287 21.16 -35.76 -12.22
N MET A 288 20.43 -34.82 -11.64
CA MET A 288 19.00 -34.98 -11.35
C MET A 288 18.31 -33.63 -11.40
N SER A 289 17.15 -33.62 -12.05
CA SER A 289 16.26 -32.47 -12.20
C SER A 289 15.00 -32.69 -11.38
N LEU A 290 14.49 -31.65 -10.72
CA LEU A 290 13.26 -31.69 -9.93
C LEU A 290 12.33 -30.52 -10.29
N GLU A 291 11.04 -30.80 -10.42
CA GLU A 291 9.96 -29.81 -10.51
C GLU A 291 8.95 -30.08 -9.37
N SER A 292 8.58 -29.03 -8.64
CA SER A 292 7.93 -29.16 -7.33
C SER A 292 6.49 -28.66 -7.31
N GLY A 293 5.70 -28.98 -8.34
CA GLY A 293 4.25 -28.74 -8.33
C GLY A 293 3.86 -27.26 -8.48
N ARG A 294 2.87 -26.83 -7.71
CA ARG A 294 2.27 -25.48 -7.74
C ARG A 294 1.59 -25.09 -6.42
N TYR A 295 1.18 -23.83 -6.31
CA TYR A 295 0.18 -23.29 -5.38
C TYR A 295 0.41 -23.62 -3.90
N MET A 296 1.67 -23.79 -3.51
CA MET A 296 2.00 -24.33 -2.19
C MET A 296 1.20 -25.60 -1.88
N GLU A 297 1.07 -26.50 -2.86
CA GLU A 297 0.53 -27.86 -2.72
C GLU A 297 1.66 -28.90 -2.66
N THR A 298 2.90 -28.47 -2.89
CA THR A 298 4.08 -29.31 -2.89
C THR A 298 5.30 -28.54 -2.40
N VAL A 299 6.07 -29.17 -1.51
CA VAL A 299 7.45 -28.78 -1.21
C VAL A 299 8.37 -29.88 -1.72
N GLY A 300 9.30 -29.55 -2.62
CA GLY A 300 10.27 -30.49 -3.15
C GLY A 300 11.41 -30.77 -2.19
N TRP A 301 11.85 -32.02 -2.12
CA TRP A 301 13.08 -32.43 -1.47
C TRP A 301 13.98 -33.14 -2.47
N LEU A 302 15.23 -32.72 -2.58
CA LEU A 302 16.28 -33.43 -3.31
C LEU A 302 17.50 -33.60 -2.41
N SER A 303 18.14 -34.75 -2.48
CA SER A 303 19.42 -35.00 -1.81
C SER A 303 20.37 -35.77 -2.73
N ALA A 304 21.66 -35.49 -2.60
CA ALA A 304 22.71 -36.16 -3.35
C ALA A 304 23.85 -36.59 -2.42
N LYS A 305 24.33 -37.83 -2.59
CA LYS A 305 25.56 -38.32 -1.94
C LYS A 305 26.73 -38.10 -2.88
N LEU A 306 27.56 -37.12 -2.57
CA LEU A 306 28.67 -36.68 -3.39
C LEU A 306 29.91 -37.53 -3.11
N ASP A 307 30.69 -37.84 -4.15
CA ASP A 307 31.91 -38.60 -4.00
C ASP A 307 33.10 -37.70 -3.64
N LYS A 308 33.79 -38.00 -2.53
CA LYS A 308 34.86 -37.15 -1.99
C LYS A 308 36.15 -37.09 -2.84
N ASN A 309 36.24 -37.79 -3.99
CA ASN A 309 37.51 -38.04 -4.71
C ASN A 309 37.43 -38.06 -6.25
N GLY A 310 36.45 -37.41 -6.89
CA GLY A 310 36.42 -37.28 -8.37
C GLY A 310 36.36 -38.62 -9.12
N SER A 311 35.53 -39.56 -8.65
CA SER A 311 35.37 -40.86 -9.29
C SER A 311 34.34 -40.78 -10.42
N ASN A 312 34.56 -41.46 -11.55
CA ASN A 312 33.57 -41.53 -12.65
C ASN A 312 32.35 -42.43 -12.32
N LYS A 313 32.10 -42.74 -11.04
CA LYS A 313 30.97 -43.60 -10.64
C LYS A 313 29.68 -42.78 -10.57
N ASN A 314 28.54 -43.43 -10.79
CA ASN A 314 27.24 -42.80 -10.56
C ASN A 314 27.11 -42.40 -9.08
N ILE A 315 26.50 -41.25 -8.82
CA ILE A 315 26.16 -40.81 -7.46
C ILE A 315 24.72 -41.20 -7.12
N THR A 316 24.44 -41.30 -5.83
CA THR A 316 23.10 -41.66 -5.36
C THR A 316 22.30 -40.40 -5.09
N PHE A 317 21.12 -40.33 -5.69
CA PHE A 317 20.14 -39.28 -5.45
C PHE A 317 18.92 -39.84 -4.75
N SER A 318 18.21 -38.99 -4.01
CA SER A 318 16.86 -39.27 -3.54
C SER A 318 16.03 -37.99 -3.62
N ARG A 319 14.80 -38.14 -4.15
CA ARG A 319 13.80 -37.07 -4.25
C ARG A 319 12.51 -37.42 -3.52
N ARG A 320 11.88 -36.42 -2.91
CA ARG A 320 10.52 -36.51 -2.35
C ARG A 320 9.69 -35.27 -2.69
N TYR A 321 8.38 -35.45 -2.80
CA TYR A 321 7.40 -34.37 -2.87
C TYR A 321 6.58 -34.41 -1.60
N LEU A 322 6.58 -33.30 -0.85
CA LEU A 322 5.95 -33.20 0.45
C LEU A 322 4.65 -32.43 0.31
N ASP A 323 3.58 -32.94 0.90
CA ASP A 323 2.33 -32.21 1.08
C ASP A 323 2.51 -31.13 2.18
N PRO A 324 2.39 -29.82 1.86
CA PRO A 324 2.63 -28.74 2.80
C PRO A 324 1.47 -28.57 3.78
N ASN A 325 1.49 -29.35 4.83
CA ASN A 325 0.62 -29.19 5.99
C ASN A 325 1.41 -29.41 7.28
N ARG A 326 0.81 -29.02 8.41
CA ARG A 326 1.42 -29.09 9.72
C ARG A 326 1.89 -30.50 10.09
N VAL A 327 1.10 -31.53 9.78
CA VAL A 327 1.43 -32.93 10.11
C VAL A 327 2.68 -33.38 9.36
N THR A 328 2.76 -33.08 8.06
CA THR A 328 3.93 -33.38 7.23
C THR A 328 5.17 -32.65 7.73
N PHE A 329 5.04 -31.35 8.01
CA PHE A 329 6.16 -30.54 8.47
C PHE A 329 6.68 -30.97 9.85
N GLU A 330 5.81 -31.28 10.80
CA GLU A 330 6.18 -31.81 12.11
C GLU A 330 6.91 -33.15 11.98
N PHE A 331 6.38 -34.06 11.16
CA PHE A 331 6.96 -35.37 10.93
C PHE A 331 8.40 -35.29 10.39
N HIS A 332 8.62 -34.50 9.34
CA HIS A 332 9.94 -34.41 8.70
C HIS A 332 10.95 -33.58 9.48
N SER A 333 10.50 -32.55 10.21
CA SER A 333 11.36 -31.76 11.10
C SER A 333 11.65 -32.44 12.44
N LYS A 334 11.04 -33.61 12.71
CA LYS A 334 11.10 -34.31 14.01
C LYS A 334 10.63 -33.43 15.18
N LYS A 335 9.65 -32.57 14.91
CA LYS A 335 9.01 -31.71 15.90
C LYS A 335 7.58 -32.21 16.14
N ASN A 336 6.87 -31.53 17.01
CA ASN A 336 5.46 -31.76 17.31
C ASN A 336 4.79 -30.41 17.60
N GLU A 337 3.47 -30.45 17.82
CA GLU A 337 2.64 -29.27 18.09
C GLU A 337 3.24 -28.31 19.14
N GLN A 338 3.94 -28.82 20.16
CA GLN A 338 4.46 -28.01 21.27
C GLN A 338 5.75 -27.28 20.95
N ASN A 339 6.53 -27.75 19.96
CA ASN A 339 7.88 -27.25 19.69
C ASN A 339 8.19 -26.97 18.22
N PHE A 340 7.18 -27.08 17.35
CA PHE A 340 7.32 -26.76 15.93
C PHE A 340 7.28 -25.25 15.67
N ASP A 341 6.44 -24.48 16.37
CA ASP A 341 6.31 -23.06 16.08
C ASP A 341 7.58 -22.27 16.40
N THR A 342 8.10 -21.56 15.41
CA THR A 342 9.19 -20.59 15.58
C THR A 342 8.63 -19.16 15.66
N PRO A 343 9.31 -18.22 16.35
CA PRO A 343 8.88 -16.82 16.38
C PRO A 343 8.69 -16.20 15.00
N LEU A 344 9.59 -16.52 14.04
CA LEU A 344 9.47 -16.07 12.65
C LEU A 344 8.22 -16.64 11.97
N GLY A 345 7.98 -17.95 12.12
CA GLY A 345 6.81 -18.59 11.52
C GLY A 345 5.50 -18.02 12.06
N GLN A 346 5.40 -17.77 13.37
CA GLN A 346 4.23 -17.13 13.98
C GLN A 346 4.02 -15.69 13.50
N SER A 347 5.12 -14.93 13.36
CA SER A 347 5.09 -13.57 12.83
C SER A 347 4.57 -13.54 11.38
N ILE A 348 5.06 -14.45 10.53
CA ILE A 348 4.63 -14.57 9.13
C ILE A 348 3.13 -14.92 9.07
N THR A 349 2.67 -15.95 9.78
CA THR A 349 1.24 -16.30 9.84
C THR A 349 0.37 -15.14 10.28
N LYS A 350 0.75 -14.44 11.35
CA LYS A 350 0.01 -13.26 11.84
C LYS A 350 -0.04 -12.17 10.79
N GLY A 351 1.09 -11.89 10.14
CA GLY A 351 1.20 -10.88 9.09
C GLY A 351 0.38 -11.23 7.84
N LEU A 352 0.35 -12.50 7.43
CA LEU A 352 -0.47 -12.96 6.31
C LEU A 352 -1.96 -12.82 6.60
N ASN A 353 -2.40 -13.20 7.80
CA ASN A 353 -3.80 -13.00 8.21
C ASN A 353 -4.17 -11.51 8.30
N ALA A 354 -3.25 -10.67 8.78
CA ALA A 354 -3.45 -9.22 8.80
C ALA A 354 -3.50 -8.63 7.37
N LEU A 355 -2.69 -9.15 6.44
CA LEU A 355 -2.70 -8.76 5.03
C LEU A 355 -4.01 -9.20 4.35
N ALA A 356 -4.47 -10.42 4.60
CA ALA A 356 -5.75 -10.91 4.10
C ALA A 356 -6.92 -10.04 4.58
N LYS A 357 -6.91 -9.66 5.87
CA LYS A 357 -7.89 -8.72 6.45
C LYS A 357 -7.79 -7.34 5.81
N ARG A 358 -6.56 -6.82 5.61
CA ARG A 358 -6.28 -5.53 4.97
C ARG A 358 -6.82 -5.45 3.54
N PHE A 359 -6.67 -6.53 2.77
CA PHE A 359 -7.16 -6.61 1.38
C PHE A 359 -8.66 -6.93 1.30
N GLY A 360 -9.33 -7.11 2.45
CA GLY A 360 -10.74 -7.47 2.52
C GLY A 360 -11.05 -8.84 1.94
N LEU A 361 -10.09 -9.78 1.99
CA LEU A 361 -10.20 -11.07 1.30
C LEU A 361 -11.27 -11.99 1.90
N SER A 362 -11.64 -11.76 3.15
CA SER A 362 -12.74 -12.46 3.84
C SER A 362 -14.12 -11.90 3.49
N PHE A 363 -14.23 -10.91 2.60
CA PHE A 363 -15.52 -10.44 2.13
C PHE A 363 -16.26 -11.59 1.43
N GLN A 364 -17.39 -12.01 1.98
CA GLN A 364 -18.18 -13.11 1.46
C GLN A 364 -19.21 -12.59 0.44
N PHE A 365 -19.17 -13.10 -0.79
CA PHE A 365 -20.22 -12.83 -1.78
C PHE A 365 -21.42 -13.74 -1.56
N GLY A 366 -21.19 -15.02 -1.22
CA GLY A 366 -22.25 -16.01 -1.07
C GLY A 366 -21.74 -17.37 -0.57
N THR A 367 -22.51 -18.42 -0.83
CA THR A 367 -22.16 -19.80 -0.46
C THR A 367 -22.34 -20.71 -1.67
N ALA A 368 -21.27 -21.43 -2.06
CA ALA A 368 -21.31 -22.44 -3.10
C ALA A 368 -22.01 -23.71 -2.58
N PRO A 369 -23.04 -24.23 -3.27
CA PRO A 369 -23.84 -25.36 -2.79
C PRO A 369 -23.13 -26.72 -2.87
N HIS A 370 -22.14 -26.85 -3.75
CA HIS A 370 -21.28 -28.02 -3.92
C HIS A 370 -19.99 -27.58 -4.64
N ASP A 371 -19.05 -28.51 -4.82
CA ASP A 371 -17.80 -28.24 -5.52
C ASP A 371 -18.05 -28.08 -7.04
N PHE A 372 -17.60 -26.97 -7.62
CA PHE A 372 -17.47 -26.80 -9.08
C PHE A 372 -16.01 -26.93 -9.48
N THR A 373 -15.72 -27.88 -10.37
CA THR A 373 -14.35 -28.27 -10.66
C THR A 373 -13.96 -27.94 -12.10
N ILE A 374 -12.71 -27.56 -12.31
CA ILE A 374 -12.17 -27.26 -13.63
C ILE A 374 -12.10 -28.53 -14.45
N SER A 375 -11.35 -29.54 -13.95
CA SER A 375 -11.05 -30.77 -14.68
C SER A 375 -11.45 -32.04 -13.95
N ARG A 376 -11.92 -31.97 -12.70
CA ARG A 376 -12.34 -33.17 -11.93
C ARG A 376 -13.75 -33.67 -12.31
N SER A 377 -14.46 -32.91 -13.14
CA SER A 377 -15.77 -33.25 -13.71
C SER A 377 -15.73 -33.08 -15.23
N SER A 378 -16.52 -33.87 -15.96
CA SER A 378 -16.58 -33.80 -17.43
C SER A 378 -17.21 -32.49 -17.89
N TYR A 379 -16.56 -31.72 -18.78
CA TYR A 379 -17.22 -30.58 -19.43
C TYR A 379 -18.19 -31.05 -20.54
N PRO A 380 -19.42 -30.51 -20.66
CA PRO A 380 -20.06 -29.48 -19.84
C PRO A 380 -21.11 -30.04 -18.84
N SER A 381 -20.70 -30.81 -17.82
CA SER A 381 -21.60 -31.23 -16.73
C SER A 381 -22.02 -30.04 -15.85
N GLU A 382 -23.04 -30.22 -15.00
CA GLU A 382 -23.47 -29.17 -14.06
C GLU A 382 -22.37 -28.80 -13.05
N ASP A 383 -21.55 -29.78 -12.64
CA ASP A 383 -20.43 -29.58 -11.70
C ASP A 383 -19.16 -28.98 -12.36
N SER A 384 -19.24 -28.62 -13.65
CA SER A 384 -18.11 -28.08 -14.42
C SER A 384 -18.01 -26.56 -14.23
N LEU A 385 -16.93 -26.10 -13.60
CA LEU A 385 -16.66 -24.67 -13.42
C LEU A 385 -16.55 -23.91 -14.76
N PRO A 386 -15.86 -24.42 -15.80
CA PRO A 386 -15.84 -23.80 -17.13
C PRO A 386 -17.24 -23.53 -17.69
N ARG A 387 -18.17 -24.48 -17.51
CA ARG A 387 -19.56 -24.30 -17.94
C ARG A 387 -20.26 -23.23 -17.11
N LEU A 388 -20.19 -23.31 -15.77
CA LEU A 388 -20.78 -22.31 -14.87
C LEU A 388 -20.29 -20.90 -15.22
N PHE A 389 -18.99 -20.75 -15.47
CA PHE A 389 -18.38 -19.46 -15.79
C PHE A 389 -18.92 -18.89 -17.10
N ILE A 390 -18.83 -19.66 -18.20
CA ILE A 390 -19.15 -19.17 -19.54
C ILE A 390 -20.65 -19.07 -19.82
N GLU A 391 -21.47 -19.97 -19.28
CA GLU A 391 -22.91 -20.02 -19.56
C GLU A 391 -23.75 -19.21 -18.56
N ASN A 392 -23.24 -18.96 -17.35
CA ASN A 392 -24.01 -18.32 -16.29
C ASN A 392 -23.35 -17.04 -15.77
N ALA A 393 -22.10 -17.11 -15.32
CA ALA A 393 -21.48 -15.99 -14.62
C ALA A 393 -21.17 -14.82 -15.57
N VAL A 394 -20.50 -15.08 -16.69
CA VAL A 394 -20.10 -14.06 -17.65
C VAL A 394 -21.32 -13.32 -18.24
N PRO A 395 -22.38 -13.98 -18.76
CA PRO A 395 -23.54 -13.28 -19.31
C PRO A 395 -24.22 -12.33 -18.33
N VAL A 396 -24.34 -12.71 -17.05
CA VAL A 396 -24.96 -11.87 -16.01
C VAL A 396 -24.08 -10.67 -15.70
N ALA A 397 -22.77 -10.87 -15.53
CA ALA A 397 -21.84 -9.79 -15.21
C ALA A 397 -21.75 -8.78 -16.37
N LEU A 398 -21.67 -9.25 -17.62
CA LEU A 398 -21.54 -8.38 -18.79
C LEU A 398 -22.83 -7.63 -19.16
N ALA A 399 -23.97 -7.98 -18.57
CA ALA A 399 -25.22 -7.22 -18.75
C ALA A 399 -25.23 -5.90 -17.97
N ILE A 400 -24.36 -5.74 -16.97
CA ILE A 400 -24.29 -4.54 -16.13
C ILE A 400 -23.79 -3.36 -16.95
N ASN A 401 -24.59 -2.29 -17.03
CA ASN A 401 -24.29 -1.05 -17.78
C ASN A 401 -23.91 -1.27 -19.26
N ASN A 402 -24.41 -2.34 -19.88
CA ASN A 402 -24.08 -2.67 -21.27
C ASN A 402 -25.26 -2.40 -22.21
N THR A 403 -25.11 -1.38 -23.05
CA THR A 403 -26.13 -0.97 -24.04
C THR A 403 -26.32 -2.00 -25.17
N ARG A 404 -25.38 -2.93 -25.35
CA ARG A 404 -25.43 -4.03 -26.33
C ARG A 404 -25.89 -5.36 -25.74
N ALA A 405 -26.28 -5.41 -24.47
CA ALA A 405 -26.76 -6.64 -23.81
C ALA A 405 -27.99 -7.29 -24.48
N SER A 406 -28.71 -6.54 -25.34
CA SER A 406 -29.86 -7.03 -26.11
C SER A 406 -29.50 -7.69 -27.45
N ILE A 407 -28.25 -7.57 -27.91
CA ILE A 407 -27.77 -8.15 -29.17
C ILE A 407 -27.28 -9.59 -28.91
N PRO A 408 -27.66 -10.58 -29.75
CA PRO A 408 -27.13 -11.93 -29.63
C PRO A 408 -25.61 -11.96 -29.70
N ASN A 409 -24.97 -12.75 -28.84
CA ASN A 409 -23.52 -12.83 -28.75
C ASN A 409 -23.04 -14.29 -28.65
N ILE A 410 -21.76 -14.49 -29.00
CA ILE A 410 -21.00 -15.71 -28.70
C ILE A 410 -19.78 -15.28 -27.89
N ILE A 411 -19.68 -15.78 -26.66
CA ILE A 411 -18.60 -15.44 -25.73
C ILE A 411 -17.55 -16.55 -25.76
N ILE A 412 -16.28 -16.17 -25.87
CA ILE A 412 -15.15 -17.10 -25.99
C ILE A 412 -14.13 -16.81 -24.88
N THR A 413 -13.66 -17.86 -24.22
CA THR A 413 -12.50 -17.79 -23.31
C THR A 413 -11.65 -19.05 -23.43
N ASN A 414 -10.39 -18.99 -23.01
CA ASN A 414 -9.54 -20.17 -22.88
C ASN A 414 -9.69 -20.75 -21.46
N THR A 415 -9.54 -22.07 -21.34
CA THR A 415 -9.65 -22.73 -20.01
C THR A 415 -8.50 -22.40 -19.07
N GLY A 416 -7.40 -21.83 -19.57
CA GLY A 416 -6.28 -21.33 -18.77
C GLY A 416 -6.58 -20.06 -17.98
N SER A 417 -7.64 -19.32 -18.34
CA SER A 417 -8.12 -18.14 -17.58
C SER A 417 -8.67 -18.50 -16.19
N LEU A 418 -9.12 -19.75 -16.01
CA LEU A 418 -9.58 -20.29 -14.74
C LEU A 418 -8.46 -21.08 -14.07
N ARG A 419 -8.09 -20.68 -12.85
CA ARG A 419 -6.87 -21.14 -12.18
C ARG A 419 -7.14 -22.14 -11.05
N PHE A 420 -8.34 -22.12 -10.47
CA PHE A 420 -8.68 -23.00 -9.35
C PHE A 420 -10.16 -23.40 -9.31
N ASP A 421 -10.45 -24.49 -8.58
CA ASP A 421 -11.81 -24.99 -8.36
C ASP A 421 -12.58 -24.09 -7.37
N ILE A 422 -13.91 -24.11 -7.42
CA ILE A 422 -14.77 -23.53 -6.37
C ILE A 422 -15.23 -24.67 -5.47
N TYR A 423 -14.86 -24.67 -4.20
CA TYR A 423 -15.34 -25.67 -3.24
C TYR A 423 -16.63 -25.23 -2.55
N ALA A 424 -17.41 -26.22 -2.11
CA ALA A 424 -18.61 -26.01 -1.32
C ALA A 424 -18.33 -25.18 -0.05
N GLY A 425 -19.28 -24.33 0.33
CA GLY A 425 -19.16 -23.43 1.47
C GLY A 425 -19.00 -21.97 1.06
N GLU A 426 -18.45 -21.14 1.94
CA GLU A 426 -18.35 -19.69 1.72
C GLU A 426 -17.53 -19.38 0.47
N PHE A 427 -18.05 -18.50 -0.39
CA PHE A 427 -17.35 -17.95 -1.54
C PHE A 427 -17.01 -16.49 -1.27
N THR A 428 -15.72 -16.21 -1.18
CA THR A 428 -15.15 -14.95 -0.72
C THR A 428 -14.42 -14.19 -1.83
N LYS A 429 -14.00 -12.96 -1.55
CA LYS A 429 -13.08 -12.19 -2.41
C LYS A 429 -11.78 -12.93 -2.68
N ASN A 430 -11.26 -13.67 -1.71
CA ASN A 430 -10.11 -14.54 -1.95
C ASN A 430 -10.43 -15.59 -3.02
N ASP A 431 -11.56 -16.28 -2.90
CA ASP A 431 -11.97 -17.35 -3.83
C ASP A 431 -12.19 -16.82 -5.24
N GLN A 432 -12.82 -15.65 -5.37
CA GLN A 432 -12.99 -14.96 -6.65
C GLN A 432 -11.67 -14.75 -7.38
N LEU A 433 -10.68 -14.17 -6.68
CA LEU A 433 -9.37 -13.86 -7.25
C LEU A 433 -8.54 -15.12 -7.46
N THR A 434 -8.69 -16.13 -6.61
CA THR A 434 -8.05 -17.44 -6.78
C THR A 434 -8.57 -18.19 -8.03
N VAL A 435 -9.86 -18.10 -8.33
CA VAL A 435 -10.45 -18.78 -9.49
C VAL A 435 -10.15 -18.05 -10.79
N SER A 436 -10.24 -16.71 -10.81
CA SER A 436 -10.05 -15.88 -12.00
C SER A 436 -9.22 -14.63 -11.65
N PRO A 437 -7.88 -14.73 -11.53
CA PRO A 437 -7.02 -13.64 -11.05
C PRO A 437 -6.74 -12.55 -12.09
N PHE A 438 -7.01 -12.82 -13.37
CA PHE A 438 -6.55 -11.93 -14.44
C PHE A 438 -7.48 -10.73 -14.65
N VAL A 439 -6.91 -9.53 -14.65
CA VAL A 439 -7.63 -8.24 -14.82
C VAL A 439 -8.08 -7.95 -16.25
N ASN A 440 -8.13 -8.97 -17.11
CA ASN A 440 -8.47 -8.84 -18.52
C ASN A 440 -9.87 -8.27 -18.71
N GLY A 441 -10.00 -7.37 -19.67
CA GLY A 441 -11.29 -6.86 -20.13
C GLY A 441 -11.94 -7.79 -21.15
N PHE A 442 -13.24 -7.60 -21.36
CA PHE A 442 -13.96 -8.25 -22.45
C PHE A 442 -14.01 -7.32 -23.65
N LEU A 443 -13.42 -7.77 -24.75
CA LEU A 443 -13.48 -7.14 -26.06
C LEU A 443 -14.54 -7.82 -26.92
N TYR A 444 -14.95 -7.15 -27.99
CA TYR A 444 -15.82 -7.76 -28.99
C TYR A 444 -15.60 -7.23 -30.40
N ILE A 445 -16.03 -8.03 -31.37
CA ILE A 445 -16.17 -7.62 -32.78
C ILE A 445 -17.68 -7.55 -33.07
N PRO A 446 -18.22 -6.38 -33.46
CA PRO A 446 -19.64 -6.21 -33.72
C PRO A 446 -20.08 -6.89 -35.02
N ASP A 447 -21.33 -7.34 -35.03
CA ASP A 447 -22.11 -7.69 -36.22
C ASP A 447 -21.46 -8.75 -37.14
N VAL A 448 -20.79 -9.75 -36.55
CA VAL A 448 -20.25 -10.91 -37.28
C VAL A 448 -21.42 -11.82 -37.70
N PRO A 449 -21.53 -12.26 -38.97
CA PRO A 449 -22.59 -13.18 -39.37
C PRO A 449 -22.55 -14.47 -38.55
N PHE A 450 -23.71 -14.93 -38.06
CA PHE A 450 -23.81 -16.13 -37.22
C PHE A 450 -23.12 -17.37 -37.84
N SER A 451 -23.28 -17.54 -39.16
CA SER A 451 -22.62 -18.62 -39.92
C SER A 451 -21.10 -18.62 -39.81
N VAL A 452 -20.47 -17.47 -39.59
CA VAL A 452 -19.03 -17.31 -39.34
C VAL A 452 -18.72 -17.43 -37.85
N ALA A 453 -19.44 -16.68 -37.00
CA ALA A 453 -19.19 -16.63 -35.56
C ALA A 453 -19.29 -18.02 -34.89
N ASN A 454 -20.21 -18.88 -35.34
CA ASN A 454 -20.40 -20.23 -34.81
C ASN A 454 -19.26 -21.22 -35.18
N GLN A 455 -18.36 -20.86 -36.10
CA GLN A 455 -17.21 -21.68 -36.49
C GLN A 455 -15.95 -21.41 -35.65
N ILE A 456 -15.91 -20.28 -34.92
CA ILE A 456 -14.68 -19.79 -34.28
C ILE A 456 -14.20 -20.70 -33.16
N VAL A 457 -15.07 -21.10 -32.22
CA VAL A 457 -14.68 -21.96 -31.10
C VAL A 457 -14.19 -23.36 -31.55
N PRO A 458 -14.86 -24.05 -32.49
CA PRO A 458 -14.32 -25.28 -33.08
C PRO A 458 -12.99 -25.08 -33.81
N ALA A 459 -12.84 -23.99 -34.57
CA ALA A 459 -11.62 -23.72 -35.31
C ALA A 459 -10.42 -23.43 -34.39
N LEU A 460 -10.63 -22.65 -33.32
CA LEU A 460 -9.63 -22.40 -32.28
C LEU A 460 -9.14 -23.71 -31.64
N ASN A 461 -10.05 -24.64 -31.32
CA ASN A 461 -9.66 -25.91 -30.71
C ASN A 461 -8.91 -26.86 -31.68
N ASN A 462 -9.18 -26.76 -32.99
CA ASN A 462 -8.56 -27.60 -34.02
C ASN A 462 -7.27 -27.03 -34.64
N ALA A 463 -6.90 -25.78 -34.34
CA ALA A 463 -5.66 -25.17 -34.82
C ALA A 463 -4.42 -25.94 -34.31
N ASP A 464 -3.33 -25.91 -35.09
CA ASP A 464 -2.07 -26.59 -34.75
C ASP A 464 -1.53 -26.07 -33.40
N GLU A 465 -0.97 -26.95 -32.56
CA GLU A 465 -0.37 -26.55 -31.28
C GLU A 465 0.74 -25.50 -31.46
N ASN A 466 1.43 -25.49 -32.61
CA ASN A 466 2.44 -24.48 -32.95
C ASN A 466 1.84 -23.11 -33.36
N GLU A 467 0.55 -23.08 -33.72
CA GLU A 467 -0.17 -21.85 -34.10
C GLU A 467 -0.89 -21.20 -32.91
N LYS A 468 -1.06 -21.95 -31.80
CA LYS A 468 -1.58 -21.43 -30.53
C LYS A 468 -0.42 -20.85 -29.72
N ARG A 469 -0.56 -19.66 -29.14
CA ARG A 469 0.40 -19.18 -28.11
C ARG A 469 0.52 -20.25 -27.02
N GLU A 470 1.73 -20.62 -26.62
CA GLU A 470 1.98 -21.72 -25.67
C GLU A 470 1.18 -21.53 -24.36
N PHE A 471 0.09 -22.30 -24.20
CA PHE A 471 -0.70 -22.39 -22.95
C PHE A 471 -0.25 -23.59 -22.07
N HIS A 472 1.03 -23.94 -22.13
CA HIS A 472 1.52 -25.30 -21.85
C HIS A 472 1.42 -25.79 -20.40
N GLY A 473 1.37 -24.91 -19.40
CA GLY A 473 1.38 -25.34 -18.00
C GLY A 473 0.14 -26.14 -17.58
N ASN A 474 -1.07 -25.65 -17.89
CA ASN A 474 -2.31 -26.30 -17.46
C ASN A 474 -2.57 -27.63 -18.21
N THR A 475 -2.11 -27.75 -19.45
CA THR A 475 -2.29 -28.96 -20.28
C THR A 475 -1.40 -30.11 -19.80
N ALA A 476 -0.14 -29.83 -19.45
CA ALA A 476 0.77 -30.84 -18.89
C ALA A 476 0.25 -31.38 -17.55
N TYR A 477 -0.21 -30.48 -16.67
CA TYR A 477 -0.86 -30.82 -15.41
C TYR A 477 -2.06 -31.75 -15.58
N LYS A 478 -3.04 -31.35 -16.40
CA LYS A 478 -4.28 -32.12 -16.63
C LYS A 478 -3.98 -33.53 -17.17
N ARG A 479 -3.02 -33.64 -18.10
CA ARG A 479 -2.58 -34.92 -18.69
C ARG A 479 -1.92 -35.82 -17.64
N SER A 480 -1.05 -35.27 -16.80
CA SER A 480 -0.39 -35.99 -15.71
C SER A 480 -1.42 -36.59 -14.73
N LEU A 481 -2.44 -35.81 -14.34
CA LEU A 481 -3.53 -36.31 -13.49
C LEU A 481 -4.34 -37.41 -14.18
N GLU A 482 -4.68 -37.24 -15.46
CA GLU A 482 -5.45 -38.22 -16.22
C GLU A 482 -4.71 -39.56 -16.33
N GLU A 483 -3.41 -39.53 -16.60
CA GLU A 483 -2.56 -40.73 -16.65
C GLU A 483 -2.49 -41.42 -15.28
N ALA A 484 -2.33 -40.66 -14.20
CA ALA A 484 -2.31 -41.19 -12.85
C ALA A 484 -3.67 -41.82 -12.46
N ASP A 485 -4.78 -41.17 -12.80
CA ASP A 485 -6.12 -41.68 -12.52
C ASP A 485 -6.42 -42.97 -13.32
N LYS A 486 -6.09 -42.97 -14.61
CA LYS A 486 -6.23 -44.18 -15.45
C LYS A 486 -5.40 -45.35 -14.92
N LYS A 487 -4.19 -45.08 -14.44
CA LYS A 487 -3.25 -46.12 -14.01
C LYS A 487 -3.55 -46.65 -12.60
N TYR A 488 -3.93 -45.79 -11.67
CA TYR A 488 -4.03 -46.13 -10.24
C TYR A 488 -5.41 -45.89 -9.62
N GLY A 489 -6.32 -45.20 -10.30
CA GLY A 489 -7.58 -44.72 -9.73
C GLY A 489 -8.51 -45.80 -9.23
N VAL A 490 -8.68 -46.88 -10.01
CA VAL A 490 -9.58 -47.99 -9.63
C VAL A 490 -9.11 -48.70 -8.36
N GLU A 491 -7.82 -49.02 -8.27
CA GLU A 491 -7.24 -49.70 -7.10
C GLU A 491 -7.23 -48.80 -5.86
N ARG A 492 -6.78 -47.55 -6.01
CA ARG A 492 -6.58 -46.66 -4.86
C ARG A 492 -7.86 -46.03 -4.32
N ARG A 493 -8.89 -45.82 -5.14
CA ARG A 493 -10.22 -45.38 -4.65
C ARG A 493 -10.96 -46.48 -3.88
N ALA A 494 -10.60 -47.75 -4.10
CA ALA A 494 -11.13 -48.88 -3.35
C ALA A 494 -10.42 -49.07 -1.99
N ALA A 495 -9.27 -48.42 -1.76
CA ALA A 495 -8.52 -48.52 -0.51
C ALA A 495 -9.14 -47.61 0.57
N PRO A 496 -9.60 -48.16 1.71
CA PRO A 496 -10.09 -47.34 2.81
C PRO A 496 -8.94 -46.51 3.40
N ASN A 497 -9.21 -45.25 3.75
CA ASN A 497 -8.32 -44.31 4.46
C ASN A 497 -7.25 -43.58 3.63
N LEU A 498 -7.31 -43.57 2.29
CA LEU A 498 -6.46 -42.67 1.48
C LEU A 498 -7.18 -41.35 1.24
N THR A 499 -6.47 -40.22 1.39
CA THR A 499 -6.97 -38.91 0.96
C THR A 499 -6.78 -38.74 -0.55
N LEU A 500 -7.61 -37.91 -1.19
CA LEU A 500 -7.39 -37.51 -2.59
C LEU A 500 -6.17 -36.60 -2.66
N GLY A 501 -5.27 -36.83 -3.62
CA GLY A 501 -4.04 -36.06 -3.77
C GLY A 501 -3.18 -36.56 -4.93
N TYR A 502 -1.95 -36.08 -5.01
CA TYR A 502 -1.04 -36.39 -6.10
C TYR A 502 -0.54 -37.84 -6.06
N VAL A 503 -0.44 -38.46 -7.23
CA VAL A 503 0.22 -39.75 -7.44
C VAL A 503 1.18 -39.58 -8.61
N THR A 504 2.42 -39.23 -8.27
CA THR A 504 3.42 -38.80 -9.24
C THR A 504 4.02 -40.00 -9.96
N SER A 505 4.11 -39.90 -11.29
CA SER A 505 4.78 -40.86 -12.15
C SER A 505 5.85 -40.16 -12.98
N ASP A 506 7.00 -39.92 -12.36
CA ASP A 506 8.15 -39.26 -12.98
C ASP A 506 9.19 -40.26 -13.54
N SER A 507 10.27 -39.74 -14.15
CA SER A 507 11.32 -40.54 -14.78
C SER A 507 12.47 -40.93 -13.83
N CYS A 508 12.38 -40.60 -12.54
CA CYS A 508 13.43 -40.87 -11.56
C CYS A 508 13.20 -42.17 -10.79
N PRO A 509 14.28 -42.83 -10.32
CA PRO A 509 14.14 -44.05 -9.54
C PRO A 509 13.35 -43.88 -8.23
N GLY A 510 12.52 -44.87 -7.91
CA GLY A 510 11.76 -44.92 -6.65
C GLY A 510 10.49 -44.08 -6.66
N VAL A 511 9.85 -43.94 -5.49
CA VAL A 511 8.56 -43.23 -5.34
C VAL A 511 8.79 -41.81 -4.81
N GLY A 512 8.17 -40.81 -5.45
CA GLY A 512 8.35 -39.40 -5.14
C GLY A 512 7.54 -38.90 -3.97
N ASP A 513 6.24 -39.16 -3.96
CA ASP A 513 5.35 -38.59 -2.95
C ASP A 513 5.67 -39.13 -1.54
N ASP A 514 5.67 -38.28 -0.51
CA ASP A 514 5.91 -38.66 0.89
C ASP A 514 4.72 -39.43 1.50
N ILE A 515 3.51 -39.12 1.04
CA ILE A 515 2.25 -39.75 1.44
C ILE A 515 1.71 -40.61 0.28
N ILE A 516 0.85 -41.58 0.60
CA ILE A 516 0.09 -42.35 -0.39
C ILE A 516 -1.30 -41.74 -0.50
N HIS A 517 -1.66 -41.29 -1.70
CA HIS A 517 -3.00 -40.78 -2.00
C HIS A 517 -3.76 -41.66 -2.97
N SER A 518 -5.08 -41.48 -2.99
CA SER A 518 -5.90 -41.78 -4.17
C SER A 518 -5.68 -40.67 -5.20
N PRO A 519 -5.44 -41.00 -6.49
CA PRO A 519 -5.19 -39.99 -7.51
C PRO A 519 -6.40 -39.08 -7.71
N LEU A 520 -6.12 -37.81 -8.00
CA LEU A 520 -7.13 -36.83 -8.37
C LEU A 520 -7.81 -37.25 -9.69
N PRO A 521 -9.15 -37.26 -9.77
CA PRO A 521 -9.85 -37.45 -11.05
C PRO A 521 -9.50 -36.33 -12.02
N SER A 522 -9.38 -36.64 -13.30
CA SER A 522 -9.17 -35.64 -14.35
C SER A 522 -9.87 -36.06 -15.64
N PHE A 523 -10.57 -35.11 -16.26
CA PHE A 523 -11.27 -35.23 -17.53
C PHE A 523 -10.66 -34.26 -18.55
N SER A 524 -10.67 -34.67 -19.82
CA SER A 524 -10.22 -33.81 -20.92
C SER A 524 -11.10 -32.56 -21.03
N LEU A 525 -10.46 -31.42 -21.23
CA LEU A 525 -11.09 -30.14 -21.48
C LEU A 525 -10.59 -29.59 -22.83
N PRO A 526 -11.42 -28.86 -23.59
CA PRO A 526 -10.93 -28.10 -24.74
C PRO A 526 -10.02 -26.95 -24.29
N ASP A 527 -9.16 -26.48 -25.18
CA ASP A 527 -8.29 -25.31 -24.91
C ASP A 527 -9.14 -24.04 -24.79
N PHE A 528 -10.13 -23.91 -25.69
CA PHE A 528 -11.10 -22.83 -25.72
C PHE A 528 -12.51 -23.33 -25.47
N ILE A 529 -13.26 -22.60 -24.66
CA ILE A 529 -14.69 -22.81 -24.39
C ILE A 529 -15.48 -21.62 -24.92
N GLY A 530 -16.74 -21.87 -25.27
CA GLY A 530 -17.66 -20.81 -25.67
C GLY A 530 -19.05 -21.00 -25.10
N SER A 531 -19.82 -19.92 -25.04
CA SER A 531 -21.23 -19.93 -24.66
C SER A 531 -22.07 -20.71 -25.69
N VAL A 532 -23.21 -21.27 -25.28
CA VAL A 532 -24.13 -21.92 -26.22
C VAL A 532 -24.53 -20.94 -27.33
N PRO A 533 -24.31 -21.29 -28.62
CA PRO A 533 -24.66 -20.42 -29.73
C PRO A 533 -26.15 -20.07 -29.74
N PRO A 534 -26.52 -18.80 -30.01
CA PRO A 534 -27.92 -18.39 -30.07
C PRO A 534 -28.63 -19.04 -31.26
N SER A 535 -29.91 -19.38 -31.09
CA SER A 535 -30.75 -19.92 -32.17
C SER A 535 -31.26 -18.80 -33.07
N VAL A 536 -30.47 -18.39 -34.06
CA VAL A 536 -30.78 -17.31 -35.02
C VAL A 536 -30.51 -17.74 -36.48
N ALA A 537 -30.86 -16.89 -37.45
CA ALA A 537 -30.58 -17.14 -38.87
C ALA A 537 -29.07 -16.99 -39.18
N ASP A 538 -28.59 -17.65 -40.25
CA ASP A 538 -27.17 -17.70 -40.63
C ASP A 538 -26.52 -16.33 -40.90
N ASP A 539 -27.31 -15.35 -41.32
CA ASP A 539 -26.89 -13.98 -41.62
C ASP A 539 -27.17 -13.01 -40.47
N ALA A 540 -27.73 -13.47 -39.34
CA ALA A 540 -28.00 -12.63 -38.19
C ALA A 540 -26.68 -12.05 -37.62
N PRO A 541 -26.65 -10.75 -37.26
CA PRO A 541 -25.47 -10.13 -36.67
C PRO A 541 -25.27 -10.64 -35.23
N ILE A 542 -24.05 -11.10 -34.95
CA ILE A 542 -23.60 -11.59 -33.65
C ILE A 542 -22.45 -10.75 -33.15
N ASP A 543 -22.49 -10.37 -31.88
CA ASP A 543 -21.30 -9.84 -31.19
C ASP A 543 -20.39 -11.00 -30.78
N LEU A 544 -19.18 -11.06 -31.32
CA LEU A 544 -18.17 -12.05 -30.94
C LEU A 544 -17.34 -11.49 -29.78
N VAL A 545 -17.59 -11.97 -28.56
CA VAL A 545 -17.02 -11.44 -27.31
C VAL A 545 -15.88 -12.34 -26.82
N PHE A 546 -14.75 -11.77 -26.41
CA PHE A 546 -13.59 -12.53 -25.93
C PHE A 546 -12.72 -11.72 -24.95
N LEU A 547 -11.88 -12.40 -24.18
CA LEU A 547 -10.87 -11.73 -23.33
C LEU A 547 -9.79 -11.06 -24.18
N ASP A 548 -9.33 -9.88 -23.77
CA ASP A 548 -8.36 -9.07 -24.51
C ASP A 548 -7.12 -9.83 -25.03
N PHE A 549 -6.52 -10.71 -24.24
CA PHE A 549 -5.32 -11.46 -24.64
C PHE A 549 -5.60 -12.55 -25.70
N ASN A 550 -6.86 -12.92 -25.92
CA ASN A 550 -7.26 -13.84 -26.99
C ASN A 550 -7.48 -13.11 -28.32
N GLU A 551 -7.37 -11.77 -28.38
CA GLU A 551 -7.56 -11.00 -29.61
C GLU A 551 -6.74 -11.52 -30.80
N PRO A 552 -5.43 -11.82 -30.67
CA PRO A 552 -4.64 -12.28 -31.81
C PRO A 552 -5.13 -13.63 -32.36
N ASP A 553 -5.45 -14.58 -31.48
CA ASP A 553 -5.91 -15.91 -31.85
C ASP A 553 -7.31 -15.84 -32.49
N VAL A 554 -8.21 -15.01 -31.94
CA VAL A 554 -9.55 -14.81 -32.48
C VAL A 554 -9.50 -14.14 -33.85
N LEU A 555 -8.69 -13.09 -34.04
CA LEU A 555 -8.56 -12.42 -35.34
C LEU A 555 -7.93 -13.33 -36.39
N GLN A 556 -6.89 -14.09 -36.02
CA GLN A 556 -6.25 -15.05 -36.93
C GLN A 556 -7.24 -16.10 -37.40
N ILE A 557 -7.98 -16.72 -36.48
CA ILE A 557 -8.96 -17.75 -36.82
C ILE A 557 -10.15 -17.14 -37.58
N LEU A 558 -10.65 -15.98 -37.17
CA LEU A 558 -11.74 -15.29 -37.86
C LEU A 558 -11.40 -14.97 -39.32
N ASN A 559 -10.15 -14.60 -39.61
CA ASN A 559 -9.68 -14.37 -40.98
C ASN A 559 -9.36 -15.67 -41.73
N ALA A 560 -9.13 -16.78 -41.03
CA ALA A 560 -8.90 -18.08 -41.66
C ALA A 560 -10.19 -18.81 -42.04
N VAL A 561 -11.30 -18.57 -41.32
CA VAL A 561 -12.58 -19.24 -41.57
C VAL A 561 -13.46 -18.54 -42.62
N GLN A 562 -13.09 -17.34 -43.07
CA GLN A 562 -13.80 -16.61 -44.12
C GLN A 562 -12.87 -15.68 -44.93
N ASP A 563 -13.24 -15.43 -46.19
CA ASP A 563 -12.51 -14.56 -47.13
C ASP A 563 -13.23 -13.22 -47.43
N ALA A 564 -14.37 -12.97 -46.80
CA ALA A 564 -15.26 -11.86 -47.14
C ALA A 564 -14.80 -10.50 -46.59
N ARG A 565 -14.12 -10.49 -45.44
CA ARG A 565 -13.59 -9.28 -44.77
C ARG A 565 -12.30 -9.62 -44.04
N ASN A 566 -11.31 -8.73 -44.12
CA ASN A 566 -10.11 -8.85 -43.30
C ASN A 566 -10.31 -8.06 -41.99
N TYR A 567 -10.45 -8.77 -40.88
CA TYR A 567 -10.59 -8.20 -39.55
C TYR A 567 -9.23 -7.87 -38.94
N THR A 568 -9.15 -6.73 -38.25
CA THR A 568 -7.95 -6.19 -37.60
C THR A 568 -8.29 -5.68 -36.21
N THR A 569 -7.29 -5.29 -35.41
CA THR A 569 -7.50 -4.65 -34.10
C THR A 569 -8.40 -3.41 -34.16
N ALA A 570 -8.47 -2.72 -35.31
CA ALA A 570 -9.37 -1.58 -35.49
C ALA A 570 -10.87 -1.96 -35.50
N ASP A 571 -11.18 -3.24 -35.72
CA ASP A 571 -12.54 -3.78 -35.70
C ASP A 571 -12.98 -4.27 -34.30
N VAL A 572 -12.08 -4.18 -33.32
CA VAL A 572 -12.28 -4.64 -31.95
C VAL A 572 -12.61 -3.46 -31.04
N ALA A 573 -13.61 -3.61 -30.18
CA ALA A 573 -14.02 -2.61 -29.21
C ALA A 573 -14.19 -3.22 -27.81
N SER A 574 -14.21 -2.37 -26.77
CA SER A 574 -14.53 -2.81 -25.41
C SER A 574 -16.01 -3.16 -25.29
N TYR A 575 -16.33 -4.35 -24.79
CA TYR A 575 -17.70 -4.84 -24.64
C TYR A 575 -18.34 -4.43 -23.31
N SER A 576 -17.55 -4.38 -22.24
CA SER A 576 -18.03 -4.09 -20.89
C SER A 576 -16.91 -3.51 -20.03
N PRO A 577 -17.20 -2.61 -19.07
CA PRO A 577 -16.21 -2.16 -18.08
C PRO A 577 -15.80 -3.27 -17.10
N VAL A 578 -16.58 -4.36 -17.01
CA VAL A 578 -16.35 -5.49 -16.11
C VAL A 578 -15.07 -6.23 -16.49
N LYS A 579 -14.23 -6.53 -15.49
CA LYS A 579 -13.04 -7.37 -15.64
C LYS A 579 -13.34 -8.83 -15.34
N ALA A 580 -12.54 -9.74 -15.89
CA ALA A 580 -12.68 -11.18 -15.64
C ALA A 580 -12.61 -11.52 -14.13
N THR A 581 -11.78 -10.80 -13.37
CA THR A 581 -11.71 -10.88 -11.89
C THR A 581 -13.03 -10.58 -11.19
N GLU A 582 -13.90 -9.76 -11.77
CA GLU A 582 -15.12 -9.28 -11.11
C GLU A 582 -16.35 -10.15 -11.43
N VAL A 583 -16.28 -10.98 -12.47
CA VAL A 583 -17.40 -11.75 -13.04
C VAL A 583 -18.14 -12.58 -11.97
N LEU A 584 -17.41 -13.38 -11.18
CA LEU A 584 -18.02 -14.27 -10.19
C LEU A 584 -18.68 -13.50 -9.04
N GLY A 585 -18.08 -12.40 -8.58
CA GLY A 585 -18.64 -11.54 -7.54
C GLY A 585 -19.92 -10.83 -8.02
N PHE A 586 -19.91 -10.27 -9.24
CA PHE A 586 -21.10 -9.65 -9.82
C PHE A 586 -22.22 -10.65 -10.10
N PHE A 587 -21.90 -11.87 -10.54
CA PHE A 587 -22.89 -12.93 -10.73
C PHE A 587 -23.65 -13.22 -9.42
N ILE A 588 -22.93 -13.30 -8.29
CA ILE A 588 -23.55 -13.58 -6.99
C ILE A 588 -24.34 -12.36 -6.47
N LEU A 589 -23.80 -11.14 -6.57
CA LEU A 589 -24.48 -9.92 -6.11
C LEU A 589 -25.72 -9.57 -6.96
N GLY A 590 -25.69 -9.84 -8.27
CA GLY A 590 -26.82 -9.65 -9.17
C GLY A 590 -28.05 -10.49 -8.80
N LEU A 591 -27.85 -11.65 -8.16
CA LEU A 591 -28.93 -12.48 -7.62
C LEU A 591 -29.61 -11.84 -6.39
N LEU A 592 -28.91 -10.98 -5.65
CA LEU A 592 -29.39 -10.34 -4.41
C LEU A 592 -30.07 -8.98 -4.63
N GLY A 593 -29.62 -8.20 -5.62
CA GLY A 593 -30.13 -6.85 -5.92
C GLY A 593 -31.60 -6.77 -6.38
N SER A 594 -32.27 -7.90 -6.59
CA SER A 594 -33.67 -7.95 -7.03
C SER A 594 -34.71 -7.74 -5.90
N PHE A 595 -34.29 -7.48 -4.65
CA PHE A 595 -35.20 -7.52 -3.49
C PHE A 595 -35.23 -6.31 -2.52
N ALA A 596 -34.43 -5.25 -2.69
CA ALA A 596 -34.36 -4.16 -1.70
C ALA A 596 -34.79 -2.79 -2.26
N ALA A 597 -36.09 -2.47 -2.15
CA ALA A 597 -36.60 -1.11 -2.22
C ALA A 597 -37.74 -0.98 -1.18
N VAL A 598 -37.59 -0.10 -0.16
CA VAL A 598 -38.64 0.70 0.54
C VAL A 598 -38.14 1.28 1.89
N SER A 599 -38.20 2.63 1.97
CA SER A 599 -38.48 3.52 3.13
C SER A 599 -37.33 4.14 3.97
N ALA A 600 -37.39 5.49 4.09
CA ALA A 600 -36.62 6.41 4.94
C ALA A 600 -37.53 7.55 5.49
N CYS A 601 -37.07 8.30 6.53
CA CYS A 601 -37.35 9.70 7.01
C CYS A 601 -37.28 9.82 8.57
N SER A 602 -37.11 10.96 9.29
CA SER A 602 -36.27 12.20 9.27
C SER A 602 -36.51 13.05 10.58
N ASP A 603 -35.58 13.97 10.95
CA ASP A 603 -35.70 15.30 11.64
C ASP A 603 -35.95 15.46 13.19
N HIS A 604 -35.59 16.53 13.97
CA HIS A 604 -34.87 17.85 13.88
C HIS A 604 -34.55 18.42 15.32
N GLU A 605 -33.76 19.52 15.43
CA GLU A 605 -33.17 20.21 16.62
C GLU A 605 -33.94 21.44 17.20
N ASP A 606 -33.46 22.06 18.31
CA ASP A 606 -33.31 23.53 18.53
C ASP A 606 -32.65 23.92 19.90
N GLY A 607 -31.93 25.07 19.99
CA GLY A 607 -31.12 25.56 21.14
C GLY A 607 -31.44 26.99 21.69
N HIS A 608 -30.56 27.58 22.55
CA HIS A 608 -30.21 29.03 22.77
C HIS A 608 -29.34 29.32 24.04
N ALA A 609 -28.64 30.48 24.08
CA ALA A 609 -27.41 30.82 24.86
C ALA A 609 -27.51 31.93 25.94
N HIS A 610 -26.44 32.14 26.77
CA HIS A 610 -25.80 33.39 27.27
C HIS A 610 -24.78 33.10 28.42
N ASP A 611 -23.52 33.61 28.44
CA ASP A 611 -22.78 33.79 29.73
C ASP A 611 -21.53 34.72 29.75
N HIS A 612 -21.24 35.24 30.95
CA HIS A 612 -19.95 35.77 31.40
C HIS A 612 -18.90 34.64 31.36
N ALA A 613 -18.28 34.40 30.21
CA ALA A 613 -17.50 33.19 30.03
C ALA A 613 -16.18 33.22 30.82
N LYS A 614 -16.14 32.43 31.91
CA LYS A 614 -14.96 31.61 32.22
C LYS A 614 -14.43 31.03 30.90
N ARG A 615 -13.11 30.96 30.70
CA ARG A 615 -12.54 30.32 29.50
C ARG A 615 -13.26 29.01 29.25
N ALA A 616 -13.74 28.83 28.01
CA ALA A 616 -14.64 27.77 27.67
C ALA A 616 -14.07 26.44 28.17
N THR A 617 -14.78 25.84 29.14
CA THR A 617 -14.74 24.38 29.27
C THR A 617 -15.06 23.80 27.89
N PRO A 618 -14.47 22.65 27.51
CA PRO A 618 -14.78 22.03 26.22
C PRO A 618 -16.29 22.07 25.94
N SER A 619 -16.66 22.48 24.73
CA SER A 619 -18.06 22.61 24.30
C SER A 619 -18.85 21.32 24.49
N VAL A 620 -18.13 20.19 24.54
CA VAL A 620 -18.61 18.84 24.81
C VAL A 620 -17.84 18.26 26.00
N PRO A 621 -18.47 17.55 26.95
CA PRO A 621 -17.75 16.86 28.03
C PRO A 621 -16.69 15.89 27.50
N LEU A 622 -15.44 16.06 27.92
CA LEU A 622 -14.33 15.20 27.51
C LEU A 622 -13.91 14.23 28.63
N PRO A 623 -13.55 12.98 28.30
CA PRO A 623 -12.90 12.10 29.25
C PRO A 623 -11.51 12.63 29.63
N PRO A 624 -11.06 12.47 30.89
CA PRO A 624 -9.69 12.79 31.25
C PRO A 624 -8.70 11.81 30.63
N PRO A 625 -7.43 12.21 30.44
CA PRO A 625 -6.40 11.29 29.98
C PRO A 625 -6.30 10.02 30.82
N SER A 626 -5.97 8.92 30.15
CA SER A 626 -5.87 7.60 30.76
C SER A 626 -4.44 7.26 31.22
N ARG A 627 -3.45 8.06 30.83
CA ARG A 627 -2.02 7.79 31.03
C ARG A 627 -1.28 9.01 31.54
N GLN A 628 -0.39 8.84 32.52
CA GLN A 628 0.47 9.89 33.06
C GLN A 628 1.74 10.07 32.22
N LEU A 629 2.39 11.23 32.36
CA LEU A 629 3.70 11.52 31.77
C LEU A 629 4.82 10.85 32.57
N ASP A 630 5.71 10.17 31.87
CA ASP A 630 6.96 9.67 32.45
C ASP A 630 7.99 10.79 32.48
N TRP A 631 8.57 11.03 33.67
CA TRP A 631 9.61 12.03 33.88
C TRP A 631 11.00 11.40 33.95
N GLY A 632 11.96 12.07 33.33
CA GLY A 632 13.35 11.67 33.22
C GLY A 632 14.29 12.80 33.64
N ASP A 633 15.55 12.69 33.25
CA ASP A 633 16.60 13.68 33.54
C ASP A 633 16.49 14.94 32.69
N ILE A 634 16.03 14.76 31.47
CA ILE A 634 15.66 15.79 30.50
C ILE A 634 14.28 15.45 29.95
N ASN A 635 13.44 16.47 29.85
CA ASN A 635 12.09 16.37 29.34
C ASN A 635 11.89 17.47 28.30
N ILE A 636 11.06 17.22 27.30
CA ILE A 636 10.77 18.17 26.22
C ILE A 636 9.26 18.18 25.99
N ILE A 637 8.70 19.39 25.97
CA ILE A 637 7.40 19.67 25.34
C ILE A 637 7.69 20.12 23.92
N HIS A 638 7.07 19.47 22.93
CA HIS A 638 7.35 19.67 21.51
C HIS A 638 6.08 20.01 20.72
N THR A 639 6.13 21.12 20.00
CA THR A 639 5.12 21.55 19.02
C THR A 639 5.73 21.57 17.61
N THR A 640 4.90 21.43 16.59
CA THR A 640 5.29 21.56 15.17
C THR A 640 4.02 21.78 14.36
N ASP A 641 4.14 22.34 13.16
CA ASP A 641 3.04 22.42 12.18
C ASP A 641 1.79 23.06 12.81
N SER A 642 1.99 24.15 13.58
CA SER A 642 0.89 24.78 14.31
C SER A 642 -0.07 25.52 13.39
N HIS A 643 0.42 26.02 12.24
CA HIS A 643 -0.34 26.71 11.20
C HIS A 643 -1.37 27.71 11.73
N GLY A 644 -1.00 28.48 12.77
CA GLY A 644 -1.84 29.55 13.30
C GLY A 644 -3.02 29.12 14.19
N TRP A 645 -3.19 27.84 14.54
CA TRP A 645 -4.29 27.31 15.38
C TRP A 645 -4.22 27.72 16.86
N LEU A 646 -3.99 29.00 17.13
CA LEU A 646 -3.70 29.56 18.44
C LEU A 646 -4.96 29.80 19.29
N LEU A 647 -6.16 29.83 18.69
CA LEU A 647 -7.42 29.88 19.41
C LEU A 647 -7.97 28.49 19.76
N GLY A 648 -7.24 27.42 19.44
CA GLY A 648 -7.74 26.06 19.54
C GLY A 648 -8.87 25.78 18.53
N HIS A 649 -9.32 24.53 18.52
CA HIS A 649 -10.44 24.09 17.71
C HIS A 649 -11.77 24.48 18.38
N GLN A 650 -12.68 25.09 17.63
CA GLN A 650 -13.80 25.86 18.19
C GLN A 650 -15.17 25.20 18.01
N LYS A 651 -15.27 24.17 17.17
CA LYS A 651 -16.51 23.48 16.84
C LYS A 651 -16.84 22.39 17.87
N ALA A 652 -18.13 22.06 17.95
CA ALA A 652 -18.63 21.04 18.87
C ALA A 652 -18.59 19.62 18.30
N SER A 653 -18.52 19.48 16.97
CA SER A 653 -18.41 18.18 16.29
C SER A 653 -17.00 17.60 16.46
N PHE A 654 -16.92 16.29 16.68
CA PHE A 654 -15.63 15.62 16.79
C PHE A 654 -14.87 15.59 15.45
N PRO A 655 -13.53 15.67 15.47
CA PRO A 655 -12.64 15.57 16.64
C PRO A 655 -12.34 16.90 17.36
N GLU A 656 -12.81 18.05 16.88
CA GLU A 656 -12.41 19.39 17.36
C GLU A 656 -12.44 19.60 18.89
N PRO A 657 -13.45 19.13 19.64
CA PRO A 657 -13.47 19.25 21.09
C PRO A 657 -12.21 18.72 21.78
N ASN A 658 -11.58 17.67 21.25
CA ASN A 658 -10.34 17.13 21.82
C ASN A 658 -9.18 18.14 21.76
N TYR A 659 -9.25 19.13 20.88
CA TYR A 659 -8.18 20.08 20.57
C TYR A 659 -8.58 21.54 20.89
N SER A 660 -9.54 21.71 21.80
CA SER A 660 -10.17 23.01 22.10
C SER A 660 -9.31 23.97 22.93
N GLY A 661 -8.09 23.59 23.29
CA GLY A 661 -7.21 24.39 24.13
C GLY A 661 -6.63 25.57 23.35
N THR A 662 -6.79 26.79 23.88
CA THR A 662 -6.15 27.95 23.27
C THR A 662 -4.64 27.94 23.54
N PHE A 663 -3.87 28.68 22.76
CA PHE A 663 -2.45 28.87 23.00
C PHE A 663 -2.16 29.55 24.35
N GLY A 664 -3.12 30.33 24.89
CA GLY A 664 -3.02 30.82 26.26
C GLY A 664 -3.28 29.75 27.32
N ASP A 665 -4.07 28.71 27.04
CA ASP A 665 -4.17 27.54 27.92
C ASP A 665 -2.89 26.71 27.86
N PHE A 666 -2.31 26.56 26.66
CA PHE A 666 -1.00 25.96 26.50
C PHE A 666 0.10 26.75 27.23
N ALA A 667 0.06 28.08 27.22
CA ALA A 667 0.99 28.90 28.00
C ALA A 667 0.87 28.65 29.51
N SER A 668 -0.37 28.53 30.03
CA SER A 668 -0.59 28.13 31.43
C SER A 668 -0.09 26.72 31.71
N PHE A 669 -0.34 25.77 30.82
CA PHE A 669 0.20 24.40 30.89
C PHE A 669 1.73 24.40 30.98
N VAL A 670 2.42 25.06 30.03
CA VAL A 670 3.89 25.18 30.02
C VAL A 670 4.41 25.80 31.32
N THR A 671 3.75 26.83 31.83
CA THR A 671 4.14 27.48 33.09
C THR A 671 4.14 26.47 34.23
N HIS A 672 3.03 25.76 34.43
CA HIS A 672 2.91 24.75 35.49
C HIS A 672 3.85 23.57 35.27
N MET A 673 4.06 23.12 34.03
CA MET A 673 4.99 22.03 33.73
C MET A 673 6.43 22.41 34.05
N LYS A 674 6.85 23.66 33.79
CA LYS A 674 8.17 24.17 34.21
C LYS A 674 8.28 24.29 35.74
N GLU A 675 7.20 24.67 36.45
CA GLU A 675 7.16 24.60 37.93
C GLU A 675 7.32 23.16 38.43
N LEU A 676 6.57 22.20 37.88
CA LEU A 676 6.67 20.78 38.22
C LEU A 676 8.07 20.21 37.94
N ALA A 677 8.75 20.70 36.90
CA ALA A 677 10.14 20.33 36.61
C ALA A 677 11.12 20.88 37.65
N ILE A 678 10.89 22.09 38.18
CA ILE A 678 11.67 22.66 39.28
C ILE A 678 11.43 21.84 40.56
N GLU A 679 10.18 21.52 40.88
CA GLU A 679 9.82 20.69 42.05
C GLU A 679 10.46 19.30 42.00
N ARG A 680 10.53 18.70 40.80
CA ARG A 680 11.16 17.39 40.56
C ARG A 680 12.67 17.45 40.43
N ASP A 681 13.24 18.65 40.47
CA ASP A 681 14.63 18.93 40.14
C ASP A 681 15.11 18.24 38.86
N THR A 682 14.38 18.45 37.76
CA THR A 682 14.76 17.97 36.41
C THR A 682 14.83 19.14 35.41
N ASP A 683 15.34 18.87 34.21
CA ASP A 683 15.31 19.83 33.10
C ASP A 683 14.04 19.63 32.25
N LEU A 684 13.41 20.72 31.83
CA LEU A 684 12.29 20.73 30.88
C LEU A 684 12.49 21.81 29.83
N LEU A 685 12.64 21.39 28.58
CA LEU A 685 12.74 22.27 27.42
C LEU A 685 11.39 22.39 26.71
N LEU A 686 11.13 23.56 26.13
CA LEU A 686 10.03 23.78 25.19
C LEU A 686 10.63 23.97 23.80
N VAL A 687 10.23 23.16 22.83
CA VAL A 687 10.82 23.14 21.49
C VAL A 687 9.75 23.17 20.41
N ASP A 688 10.01 23.86 19.31
CA ASP A 688 9.14 23.91 18.14
C ASP A 688 9.89 23.59 16.84
N SER A 689 9.28 22.88 15.90
CA SER A 689 9.91 22.47 14.64
C SER A 689 9.39 23.21 13.38
N GLY A 690 8.73 24.37 13.51
CA GLY A 690 8.40 25.24 12.36
C GLY A 690 6.97 25.09 11.84
N ASP A 691 6.65 25.87 10.78
CA ASP A 691 5.32 26.05 10.19
C ASP A 691 4.30 26.64 11.16
N LEU A 692 4.38 27.97 11.34
CA LEU A 692 3.59 28.73 12.30
C LEU A 692 2.33 29.37 11.70
N HIS A 693 2.15 29.35 10.38
CA HIS A 693 1.05 30.02 9.65
C HIS A 693 0.56 29.23 8.42
N ASP A 694 -0.35 29.80 7.61
CA ASP A 694 -1.05 29.16 6.50
C ASP A 694 -1.96 28.00 6.95
N GLY A 695 -2.99 28.33 7.71
CA GLY A 695 -3.98 27.35 8.13
C GLY A 695 -5.15 27.89 8.95
N THR A 696 -5.13 29.16 9.37
CA THR A 696 -6.28 29.79 10.05
C THR A 696 -6.36 31.28 9.74
N GLY A 697 -7.54 31.86 9.94
CA GLY A 697 -7.72 33.30 9.80
C GLY A 697 -6.88 34.16 10.75
N LEU A 698 -6.34 33.62 11.84
CA LEU A 698 -5.51 34.39 12.77
C LEU A 698 -4.15 34.78 12.19
N THR A 699 -3.60 33.91 11.34
CA THR A 699 -2.36 34.19 10.62
C THR A 699 -2.67 34.75 9.24
N ASP A 700 -3.65 34.16 8.55
CA ASP A 700 -3.86 34.37 7.12
C ASP A 700 -4.89 35.48 6.83
N GLY A 701 -5.67 35.88 7.83
CA GLY A 701 -6.70 36.93 7.74
C GLY A 701 -6.17 38.35 7.95
N PHE A 702 -4.86 38.55 7.84
CA PHE A 702 -4.22 39.85 8.04
C PHE A 702 -4.71 40.90 7.01
N PRO A 703 -4.76 42.19 7.38
CA PRO A 703 -5.24 43.23 6.48
C PRO A 703 -4.29 43.43 5.28
N THR A 704 -4.83 43.89 4.16
CA THR A 704 -4.06 44.18 2.94
C THR A 704 -2.83 45.04 3.24
N GLY A 705 -1.66 44.60 2.74
CA GLY A 705 -0.37 45.26 2.98
C GLY A 705 0.30 44.88 4.30
N GLY A 706 -0.32 44.03 5.12
CA GLY A 706 0.34 43.37 6.24
C GLY A 706 1.29 42.25 5.80
N VAL A 707 2.00 41.68 6.77
CA VAL A 707 2.82 40.48 6.60
C VAL A 707 2.16 39.35 7.35
N ASP A 708 2.13 38.18 6.74
CA ASP A 708 1.54 36.98 7.30
C ASP A 708 2.14 36.66 8.67
N ALA A 709 1.29 36.16 9.56
CA ALA A 709 1.62 35.74 10.92
C ALA A 709 2.21 36.82 11.85
N HIS A 710 2.59 38.01 11.36
CA HIS A 710 3.34 39.01 12.11
C HIS A 710 2.70 39.35 13.47
N ASP A 711 1.38 39.58 13.46
CA ASP A 711 0.59 39.92 14.66
C ASP A 711 0.41 38.69 15.57
N ALA A 712 0.11 37.52 15.00
CA ALA A 712 -0.08 36.26 15.74
C ALA A 712 1.21 35.78 16.44
N ASN A 713 2.34 35.93 15.75
CA ASN A 713 3.66 35.57 16.23
C ASN A 713 4.08 36.36 17.48
N GLN A 714 3.49 37.53 17.75
CA GLN A 714 3.74 38.26 19.00
C GLN A 714 3.25 37.50 20.24
N PHE A 715 2.31 36.56 20.09
CA PHE A 715 1.87 35.68 21.17
C PHE A 715 2.81 34.49 21.36
N ILE A 716 3.31 33.90 20.26
CA ILE A 716 4.29 32.81 20.29
C ILE A 716 5.57 33.25 21.00
N LYS A 717 6.07 34.46 20.72
CA LYS A 717 7.25 35.07 21.37
C LYS A 717 7.14 35.20 22.90
N GLN A 718 5.93 35.12 23.46
CA GLN A 718 5.73 35.22 24.91
C GLN A 718 6.03 33.92 25.65
N LEU A 719 5.99 32.78 24.96
CA LEU A 719 6.34 31.51 25.57
C LEU A 719 7.86 31.34 25.64
N PRO A 720 8.37 30.70 26.71
CA PRO A 720 9.79 30.48 26.90
C PRO A 720 10.29 29.29 26.06
N TYR A 721 10.13 29.35 24.73
CA TYR A 721 10.73 28.37 23.83
C TYR A 721 12.25 28.38 24.02
N ASP A 722 12.79 27.20 24.25
CA ASP A 722 14.21 26.97 24.45
C ASP A 722 14.92 26.87 23.09
N VAL A 723 14.30 26.22 22.09
CA VAL A 723 14.77 26.15 20.70
C VAL A 723 13.56 26.16 19.75
N MET A 724 13.66 26.83 18.61
CA MET A 724 12.71 26.70 17.50
C MET A 724 13.46 26.52 16.18
N ALA A 725 12.89 25.77 15.23
CA ALA A 725 13.38 25.71 13.85
C ALA A 725 12.42 26.45 12.90
N ILE A 726 12.92 26.79 11.71
CA ILE A 726 12.11 27.35 10.62
C ILE A 726 11.40 26.24 9.82
N GLY A 727 10.17 26.49 9.36
CA GLY A 727 9.44 25.63 8.43
C GLY A 727 9.44 26.14 6.99
N ASN A 728 8.81 25.40 6.08
CA ASN A 728 8.72 25.81 4.67
C ASN A 728 7.67 26.90 4.45
N HIS A 729 6.65 27.00 5.29
CA HIS A 729 5.61 28.02 5.14
C HIS A 729 6.15 29.44 5.34
N GLU A 730 7.17 29.60 6.19
CA GLU A 730 7.89 30.87 6.35
C GLU A 730 8.74 31.26 5.13
N LEU A 731 8.82 30.42 4.09
CA LEU A 731 9.73 30.57 2.93
C LEU A 731 9.03 30.76 1.58
N TYR A 732 7.73 30.53 1.47
CA TYR A 732 7.01 30.73 0.19
C TYR A 732 6.97 32.19 -0.25
N ILE A 733 7.05 33.14 0.70
CA ILE A 733 7.02 34.58 0.45
C ILE A 733 8.20 35.25 1.16
N TYR A 734 9.04 35.97 0.42
CA TYR A 734 10.25 36.62 0.94
C TYR A 734 9.95 37.60 2.08
N ALA A 735 8.83 38.33 2.03
CA ALA A 735 8.40 39.23 3.10
C ALA A 735 8.19 38.50 4.44
N ASN A 736 7.65 37.27 4.40
CA ASN A 736 7.45 36.44 5.58
C ASN A 736 8.82 36.00 6.14
N THR A 737 9.72 35.50 5.27
CA THR A 737 11.08 35.13 5.69
C THR A 737 11.86 36.31 6.27
N LEU A 738 11.70 37.49 5.68
CA LEU A 738 12.33 38.71 6.16
C LEU A 738 11.79 39.13 7.52
N ASP A 739 10.48 39.03 7.76
CA ASP A 739 9.88 39.28 9.06
C ASP A 739 10.37 38.28 10.11
N MET A 740 10.47 37.00 9.74
CA MET A 740 11.06 35.98 10.61
C MET A 740 12.50 36.32 10.98
N HIS A 741 13.33 36.73 10.02
CA HIS A 741 14.72 37.14 10.25
C HIS A 741 14.83 38.38 11.14
N GLN A 742 14.05 39.42 10.86
CA GLN A 742 14.19 40.74 11.49
C GLN A 742 13.44 40.86 12.82
N ASN A 743 12.28 40.22 12.94
CA ASN A 743 11.33 40.46 14.03
C ASN A 743 11.08 39.22 14.90
N PHE A 744 11.19 38.01 14.36
CA PHE A 744 10.95 36.78 15.12
C PHE A 744 12.22 36.19 15.72
N ALA A 745 13.20 35.81 14.89
CA ALA A 745 14.43 35.14 15.29
C ALA A 745 15.20 35.86 16.42
N PRO A 746 15.31 37.20 16.44
CA PRO A 746 16.01 37.90 17.53
C PRO A 746 15.37 37.71 18.91
N SER A 747 14.06 37.44 18.97
CA SER A 747 13.35 37.22 20.24
C SER A 747 13.82 35.97 20.98
N LEU A 748 14.32 34.96 20.25
CA LEU A 748 14.88 33.71 20.80
C LEU A 748 16.37 33.80 21.13
N LYS A 749 17.00 34.98 20.98
CA LYS A 749 18.39 35.26 21.41
C LYS A 749 19.39 34.21 20.88
N GLY A 750 19.31 33.93 19.59
CA GLY A 750 20.18 32.98 18.90
C GLY A 750 19.75 31.52 19.02
N ARG A 751 18.50 31.25 19.40
CA ARG A 751 17.92 29.89 19.49
C ARG A 751 16.74 29.64 18.54
N TYR A 752 16.53 30.54 17.60
CA TYR A 752 15.75 30.27 16.39
C TYR A 752 16.72 29.77 15.32
N LEU A 753 16.56 28.54 14.83
CA LEU A 753 17.59 27.82 14.09
C LEU A 753 17.23 27.60 12.62
N SER A 754 18.21 27.82 11.75
CA SER A 754 18.14 27.59 10.31
C SER A 754 19.51 27.16 9.77
N SER A 755 19.89 25.92 10.04
CA SER A 755 21.20 25.33 9.70
C SER A 755 21.50 25.32 8.21
N ASN A 756 20.48 25.10 7.36
CA ASN A 756 20.61 25.00 5.91
C ASN A 756 19.72 26.00 5.14
N VAL A 757 19.18 27.03 5.79
CA VAL A 757 18.34 28.05 5.14
C VAL A 757 18.97 29.44 5.30
N ASN A 758 19.14 30.16 4.19
CA ASN A 758 19.68 31.51 4.19
C ASN A 758 18.73 32.50 3.48
N ILE A 759 18.82 33.76 3.87
CA ILE A 759 18.17 34.92 3.26
C ILE A 759 19.22 35.88 2.69
N THR A 760 18.92 36.49 1.55
CA THR A 760 19.76 37.47 0.87
C THR A 760 19.22 38.86 1.08
N LEU A 761 20.04 39.75 1.64
CA LEU A 761 19.68 41.12 2.01
C LEU A 761 20.77 42.11 1.64
N LEU A 762 20.43 43.41 1.69
CA LEU A 762 21.41 44.48 1.63
C LEU A 762 21.94 44.76 3.04
N ASN A 763 23.26 44.69 3.21
CA ASN A 763 23.89 45.11 4.46
C ASN A 763 23.84 46.64 4.63
N GLU A 764 24.31 47.13 5.78
CA GLU A 764 24.37 48.58 6.10
C GLU A 764 25.16 49.42 5.09
N LYS A 765 26.00 48.79 4.26
CA LYS A 765 26.81 49.43 3.20
C LYS A 765 26.17 49.33 1.82
N GLY A 766 24.94 48.84 1.73
CA GLY A 766 24.21 48.61 0.47
C GLY A 766 24.76 47.45 -0.37
N GLN A 767 25.55 46.55 0.23
CA GLN A 767 26.10 45.37 -0.46
C GLN A 767 25.20 44.17 -0.24
N VAL A 768 24.98 43.37 -1.28
CA VAL A 768 24.24 42.12 -1.19
C VAL A 768 25.04 41.12 -0.34
N VAL A 769 24.41 40.60 0.70
CA VAL A 769 24.94 39.56 1.58
C VAL A 769 23.91 38.45 1.75
N THR A 770 24.38 37.21 1.82
CA THR A 770 23.53 36.04 2.13
C THR A 770 23.92 35.54 3.51
N VAL A 771 22.93 35.48 4.40
CA VAL A 771 23.11 35.10 5.81
C VAL A 771 22.03 34.09 6.22
N PRO A 772 22.28 33.24 7.23
CA PRO A 772 21.24 32.40 7.82
C PRO A 772 19.99 33.21 8.24
N VAL A 773 18.79 32.63 8.09
CA VAL A 773 17.54 33.29 8.53
C VAL A 773 17.51 33.44 10.04
N GLY A 774 17.79 32.36 10.77
CA GLY A 774 18.11 32.33 12.19
C GLY A 774 19.59 31.98 12.41
N GLU A 775 19.92 31.37 13.53
CA GLU A 775 21.27 30.86 13.78
C GLU A 775 21.46 29.47 13.16
N ARG A 776 22.68 29.13 12.73
CA ARG A 776 22.94 27.77 12.19
C ARG A 776 22.91 26.70 13.27
N PHE A 777 23.29 27.04 14.49
CA PHE A 777 23.31 26.14 15.64
C PHE A 777 23.24 26.96 16.93
N ALA A 778 22.83 26.33 18.02
CA ALA A 778 22.91 26.93 19.36
C ALA A 778 23.69 26.02 20.30
N LYS A 779 24.55 26.61 21.13
CA LYS A 779 25.16 25.94 22.28
C LYS A 779 24.74 26.63 23.55
N PHE A 780 24.12 25.90 24.46
CA PHE A 780 23.61 26.47 25.70
C PHE A 780 23.68 25.47 26.84
N LYS A 781 23.35 25.93 28.04
CA LYS A 781 23.21 25.07 29.22
C LYS A 781 21.77 25.06 29.68
N THR A 782 21.27 23.89 30.03
CA THR A 782 19.98 23.73 30.70
C THR A 782 20.02 24.34 32.11
N ARG A 783 18.86 24.39 32.78
CA ARG A 783 18.75 24.87 34.17
C ARG A 783 19.70 24.10 35.11
N LYS A 784 19.83 22.79 34.92
CA LYS A 784 20.78 21.95 35.69
C LYS A 784 22.22 21.96 35.17
N GLY A 785 22.53 22.84 34.22
CA GLY A 785 23.89 23.05 33.72
C GLY A 785 24.34 22.06 32.65
N ARG A 786 23.44 21.23 32.10
CA ARG A 786 23.76 20.28 31.04
C ARG A 786 24.03 21.03 29.74
N LYS A 787 25.16 20.76 29.10
CA LYS A 787 25.55 21.33 27.81
C LYS A 787 24.69 20.72 26.70
N VAL A 788 24.13 21.57 25.85
CA VAL A 788 23.33 21.19 24.69
C VAL A 788 23.97 21.79 23.45
N THR A 789 24.10 21.00 22.39
CA THR A 789 24.37 21.52 21.03
C THR A 789 23.16 21.22 20.17
N SER A 790 22.58 22.25 19.57
CA SER A 790 21.33 22.16 18.81
C SER A 790 21.51 22.62 17.37
N LEU A 791 20.86 21.93 16.43
CA LEU A 791 20.79 22.24 15.00
C LEU A 791 19.32 22.41 14.58
N GLY A 792 19.07 23.14 13.49
CA GLY A 792 17.75 23.49 12.94
C GLY A 792 17.67 23.17 11.44
N VAL A 793 17.30 21.95 11.05
CA VAL A 793 17.48 21.46 9.67
C VAL A 793 16.13 21.36 8.94
N LEU A 794 16.01 22.01 7.79
CA LEU A 794 14.88 21.87 6.88
C LEU A 794 15.13 20.71 5.88
N PHE A 795 14.07 20.03 5.44
CA PHE A 795 14.13 19.06 4.34
C PHE A 795 14.63 19.70 3.02
N ASP A 796 14.81 18.90 1.96
CA ASP A 796 15.23 19.38 0.63
C ASP A 796 14.11 20.15 -0.09
N PHE A 797 13.70 21.27 0.50
CA PHE A 797 12.63 22.14 0.03
C PHE A 797 13.05 22.96 -1.19
N THR A 798 12.21 22.96 -2.21
CA THR A 798 12.45 23.62 -3.51
C THR A 798 11.42 24.70 -3.84
N GLY A 799 10.46 24.98 -2.95
CA GLY A 799 9.37 25.93 -3.16
C GLY A 799 9.61 27.34 -2.62
N ASN A 800 10.82 27.67 -2.18
CA ASN A 800 11.13 28.92 -1.50
C ASN A 800 11.17 30.13 -2.47
N ASP A 801 10.82 31.33 -1.99
CA ASP A 801 10.83 32.56 -2.78
C ASP A 801 12.26 32.96 -3.20
N HIS A 802 12.36 33.75 -4.25
CA HIS A 802 13.57 34.43 -4.67
C HIS A 802 14.22 35.19 -3.50
N ASN A 803 15.56 35.26 -3.51
CA ASN A 803 16.40 35.80 -2.43
C ASN A 803 16.44 34.96 -1.14
N THR A 804 15.79 33.81 -1.09
CA THR A 804 16.07 32.78 -0.07
C THR A 804 16.79 31.60 -0.71
N THR A 805 17.49 30.79 0.09
CA THR A 805 18.16 29.57 -0.38
C THR A 805 18.03 28.47 0.65
N VAL A 806 17.65 27.28 0.20
CA VAL A 806 17.71 26.04 0.98
C VAL A 806 18.85 25.19 0.44
N GLN A 807 19.77 24.82 1.32
CA GLN A 807 20.89 23.97 0.98
C GLN A 807 20.57 22.52 1.31
N LYS A 808 20.93 21.59 0.41
CA LYS A 808 20.83 20.14 0.67
C LYS A 808 21.56 19.74 1.96
N VAL A 809 20.93 18.89 2.77
CA VAL A 809 21.49 18.38 4.03
C VAL A 809 22.85 17.71 3.80
N SER A 810 22.99 16.97 2.70
CA SER A 810 24.25 16.32 2.28
C SER A 810 25.42 17.28 2.05
N ASN A 811 25.15 18.54 1.74
CA ASN A 811 26.16 19.59 1.56
C ASN A 811 26.43 20.32 2.88
N MET A 812 25.37 20.61 3.63
CA MET A 812 25.45 21.24 4.95
C MET A 812 26.41 20.49 5.89
N VAL A 813 26.30 19.16 5.98
CA VAL A 813 27.15 18.33 6.88
C VAL A 813 28.63 18.32 6.50
N LYS A 814 28.99 18.82 5.31
CA LYS A 814 30.38 18.92 4.83
C LYS A 814 31.02 20.29 5.13
N GLU A 815 30.25 21.25 5.63
CA GLU A 815 30.77 22.59 5.90
C GLU A 815 31.65 22.67 7.15
N SER A 816 32.60 23.60 7.13
CA SER A 816 33.52 23.80 8.27
C SER A 816 32.79 24.22 9.54
N TRP A 817 31.79 25.10 9.45
CA TRP A 817 31.02 25.53 10.61
C TRP A 817 30.28 24.36 11.26
N PHE A 818 29.82 23.38 10.48
CA PHE A 818 29.11 22.20 10.99
C PHE A 818 30.08 21.32 11.78
N ALA A 819 31.26 21.05 11.21
CA ALA A 819 32.32 20.32 11.89
C ALA A 819 32.75 21.01 13.20
N ASP A 820 32.87 22.34 13.18
CA ASP A 820 33.19 23.14 14.38
C ASP A 820 32.05 23.12 15.41
N ALA A 821 30.79 23.15 14.97
CA ALA A 821 29.62 23.08 15.83
C ALA A 821 29.58 21.75 16.60
N ILE A 822 29.82 20.62 15.94
CA ILE A 822 29.78 19.30 16.59
C ILE A 822 31.10 18.92 17.27
N LYS A 823 32.15 19.73 17.21
CA LYS A 823 33.48 19.39 17.74
C LYS A 823 33.51 19.15 19.25
N GLU A 824 32.83 20.00 20.02
CA GLU A 824 32.76 19.86 21.49
C GLU A 824 31.63 18.89 21.86
N GLU A 825 31.93 17.90 22.70
CA GLU A 825 30.93 16.94 23.19
C GLU A 825 29.95 17.60 24.19
N PRO A 826 28.64 17.69 23.86
CA PRO A 826 27.61 18.14 24.80
C PRO A 826 27.17 16.98 25.72
N ASP A 827 26.29 17.26 26.69
CA ASP A 827 25.60 16.22 27.44
C ASP A 827 24.53 15.50 26.59
N PHE A 828 23.96 16.20 25.60
CA PHE A 828 23.18 15.62 24.50
C PHE A 828 23.12 16.57 23.30
N PHE A 829 22.93 16.03 22.11
CA PHE A 829 22.56 16.79 20.91
C PHE A 829 21.04 16.90 20.81
N LEU A 830 20.56 18.08 20.42
CA LEU A 830 19.15 18.35 20.15
C LEU A 830 19.00 18.76 18.68
N LEU A 831 18.61 17.83 17.83
CA LEU A 831 18.40 18.07 16.41
C LEU A 831 16.93 18.45 16.23
N VAL A 832 16.67 19.70 15.89
CA VAL A 832 15.32 20.22 15.64
C VAL A 832 15.24 20.50 14.14
N GLY A 833 14.10 20.28 13.52
CA GLY A 833 14.00 20.53 12.10
C GLY A 833 12.62 20.27 11.55
N HIS A 834 12.21 21.11 10.60
CA HIS A 834 10.97 20.92 9.88
C HIS A 834 11.19 19.86 8.80
N MET A 835 11.36 18.61 9.25
CA MET A 835 11.70 17.46 8.42
C MET A 835 11.12 16.22 9.09
N PRO A 836 10.39 15.35 8.37
CA PRO A 836 9.75 14.17 8.94
C PRO A 836 10.76 13.29 9.66
N VAL A 837 10.34 12.68 10.78
CA VAL A 837 11.24 11.78 11.53
C VAL A 837 11.44 10.42 10.87
N ALA A 838 10.66 10.13 9.82
CA ALA A 838 10.78 8.96 8.98
C ALA A 838 10.98 9.37 7.52
N ARG A 839 11.77 8.58 6.78
CA ARG A 839 11.87 8.68 5.31
C ARG A 839 12.49 10.00 4.79
N ASP A 840 13.42 10.59 5.54
CA ASP A 840 14.17 11.80 5.14
C ASP A 840 15.66 11.77 5.60
N ASP A 841 16.36 12.90 5.48
CA ASP A 841 17.80 13.10 5.54
C ASP A 841 18.41 13.23 6.96
N TRP A 842 17.62 12.93 8.00
CA TRP A 842 18.13 12.79 9.37
C TRP A 842 19.35 11.85 9.51
N PRO A 843 19.48 10.72 8.77
CA PRO A 843 20.67 9.88 8.84
C PRO A 843 21.96 10.62 8.48
N LEU A 844 21.93 11.63 7.59
CA LEU A 844 23.12 12.38 7.20
C LEU A 844 23.67 13.19 8.38
N VAL A 845 22.78 13.92 9.07
CA VAL A 845 23.15 14.72 10.25
C VAL A 845 23.58 13.81 11.40
N PHE A 846 22.81 12.76 11.66
CA PHE A 846 23.12 11.82 12.73
C PHE A 846 24.46 11.12 12.52
N ASN A 847 24.72 10.59 11.32
CA ASN A 847 25.96 9.86 11.05
C ASN A 847 27.17 10.78 11.18
N ALA A 848 27.05 12.05 10.77
CA ALA A 848 28.11 13.03 10.94
C ALA A 848 28.37 13.33 12.43
N VAL A 849 27.34 13.45 13.26
CA VAL A 849 27.49 13.59 14.72
C VAL A 849 28.12 12.33 15.32
N ARG A 850 27.65 11.13 14.96
CA ARG A 850 28.16 9.85 15.49
C ARG A 850 29.60 9.55 15.10
N ALA A 851 30.04 10.01 13.94
CA ALA A 851 31.43 9.88 13.52
C ALA A 851 32.40 10.60 14.48
N VAL A 852 31.94 11.66 15.16
CA VAL A 852 32.71 12.40 16.16
C VAL A 852 32.39 11.92 17.59
N HIS A 853 31.12 11.64 17.85
CA HIS A 853 30.56 11.35 19.18
C HIS A 853 29.74 10.04 19.20
N PRO A 854 30.40 8.87 19.34
CA PRO A 854 29.75 7.57 19.16
C PRO A 854 28.66 7.25 20.20
N THR A 855 28.68 7.91 21.36
CA THR A 855 27.85 7.55 22.51
C THR A 855 27.10 8.73 23.13
N THR A 856 27.23 9.94 22.62
CA THR A 856 26.50 11.08 23.17
C THR A 856 25.00 10.96 22.85
N PRO A 857 24.07 11.17 23.77
CA PRO A 857 22.64 11.11 23.46
C PRO A 857 22.24 12.05 22.31
N ILE A 858 21.34 11.63 21.41
CA ILE A 858 20.82 12.48 20.31
C ILE A 858 19.29 12.46 20.34
N LEU A 859 18.67 13.62 20.54
CA LEU A 859 17.21 13.79 20.50
C LEU A 859 16.85 14.50 19.20
N ILE A 860 15.99 13.91 18.38
CA ILE A 860 15.55 14.45 17.09
C ILE A 860 14.07 14.84 17.19
N LEU A 861 13.73 16.05 16.78
CA LEU A 861 12.38 16.60 16.79
C LEU A 861 12.06 17.09 15.37
N GLY A 862 11.09 16.43 14.74
CA GLY A 862 10.70 16.62 13.34
C GLY A 862 9.31 17.25 13.17
N GLY A 863 8.88 17.41 11.92
CA GLY A 863 7.60 18.01 11.53
C GLY A 863 7.27 17.73 10.07
N HIS A 864 6.51 18.62 9.43
CA HIS A 864 6.20 18.67 8.00
C HIS A 864 5.10 17.71 7.54
N THR A 865 5.15 16.43 7.92
CA THR A 865 4.18 15.43 7.44
C THR A 865 2.85 15.41 8.18
N HIS A 866 2.68 16.30 9.17
CA HIS A 866 1.44 16.48 9.92
C HIS A 866 1.00 15.27 10.77
N ILE A 867 1.90 14.33 11.08
CA ILE A 867 1.54 13.08 11.77
C ILE A 867 2.10 13.00 13.19
N ARG A 868 1.49 12.17 14.02
CA ARG A 868 2.11 11.70 15.28
C ARG A 868 3.04 10.53 14.93
N ASP A 869 4.35 10.67 15.12
CA ASP A 869 5.31 9.57 14.91
C ASP A 869 6.48 9.62 15.91
N CYS A 870 7.08 8.46 16.17
CA CYS A 870 8.22 8.28 17.07
C CYS A 870 9.07 7.08 16.68
N ARG A 871 10.40 7.20 16.80
CA ARG A 871 11.34 6.14 16.39
C ARG A 871 12.29 5.66 17.53
N THR A 872 12.06 4.41 17.95
CA THR A 872 12.77 3.36 18.76
C THR A 872 13.69 2.33 18.03
N SER A 873 14.77 1.77 18.61
CA SER A 873 15.63 0.70 18.05
C SER A 873 15.41 -0.59 18.83
N THR A 874 14.68 -1.47 18.19
CA THR A 874 14.89 -2.92 18.02
C THR A 874 13.57 -3.36 17.40
N SER A 875 13.62 -3.82 16.14
CA SER A 875 12.47 -4.11 15.27
C SER A 875 11.90 -2.87 14.55
N PRO A 876 11.67 -2.94 13.22
CA PRO A 876 10.75 -2.02 12.57
C PRO A 876 9.32 -2.25 13.11
N PRO A 877 8.44 -1.24 13.08
CA PRO A 877 7.01 -1.44 13.33
C PRO A 877 6.45 -2.53 12.44
N GLU A 878 5.46 -3.27 12.95
CA GLU A 878 4.66 -4.29 12.25
C GLU A 878 3.92 -3.78 10.97
N CYS A 879 4.18 -2.56 10.48
CA CYS A 879 3.47 -1.93 9.36
C CYS A 879 4.32 -1.03 8.43
N ALA A 880 5.65 -1.17 8.38
CA ALA A 880 6.45 -0.48 7.36
C ALA A 880 6.63 -1.35 6.11
N THR A 881 6.03 -0.93 4.98
CA THR A 881 6.22 -1.50 3.63
C THR A 881 7.57 -1.08 3.02
N LYS A 882 8.01 -1.77 1.96
CA LYS A 882 9.38 -1.79 1.39
C LYS A 882 9.89 -0.48 0.74
N PHE A 883 9.33 0.68 1.07
CA PHE A 883 9.90 1.99 0.71
C PHE A 883 10.75 2.61 1.84
N ASP A 884 10.96 1.87 2.93
CA ASP A 884 11.60 2.39 4.14
C ASP A 884 13.09 2.01 4.23
N ILE A 885 13.94 2.67 3.42
CA ILE A 885 15.40 2.73 3.66
C ILE A 885 15.77 4.16 4.09
N SER A 886 15.16 4.63 5.18
CA SER A 886 15.80 5.55 6.14
C SER A 886 15.07 5.53 7.49
N SER A 887 14.74 4.34 7.99
CA SER A 887 14.23 4.12 9.35
C SER A 887 15.31 4.47 10.38
N VAL A 888 15.12 5.53 11.16
CA VAL A 888 16.22 6.10 11.93
C VAL A 888 15.73 6.49 13.34
N GLN A 889 15.47 5.46 14.17
CA GLN A 889 16.29 5.40 15.39
C GLN A 889 17.54 4.64 15.02
N LEU A 890 18.65 5.33 14.97
CA LEU A 890 19.88 4.76 14.44
C LEU A 890 20.64 3.95 15.49
N ASP A 891 20.40 4.20 16.78
CA ASP A 891 20.92 3.40 17.88
C ASP A 891 20.10 3.56 19.17
N GLY A 892 20.39 2.71 20.16
CA GLY A 892 19.73 2.73 21.47
C GLY A 892 20.06 3.94 22.35
N ARG A 893 20.68 4.99 21.82
CA ARG A 893 21.00 6.26 22.51
C ARG A 893 20.52 7.48 21.74
N SER A 894 19.70 7.30 20.70
CA SER A 894 18.96 8.39 20.05
C SER A 894 17.46 8.21 20.19
N ILE A 895 16.62 9.19 19.86
CA ILE A 895 15.17 9.02 19.66
C ILE A 895 14.68 10.15 18.77
N SER A 896 13.68 9.87 17.94
CA SER A 896 13.05 10.86 17.06
C SER A 896 11.56 10.96 17.38
N LEU A 897 11.00 12.18 17.39
CA LEU A 897 9.57 12.45 17.66
C LEU A 897 9.02 13.52 16.71
N GLU A 898 7.84 13.28 16.16
CA GLU A 898 7.02 14.22 15.38
C GLU A 898 5.66 14.40 16.07
N SER A 899 5.19 15.64 16.18
CA SER A 899 4.09 16.02 17.08
C SER A 899 2.82 16.49 16.35
N GLY A 900 2.43 15.84 15.25
CA GLY A 900 1.14 16.10 14.60
C GLY A 900 1.08 17.45 13.88
N ARG A 901 -0.09 18.10 13.92
CA ARG A 901 -0.38 19.39 13.27
C ARG A 901 -1.41 20.21 14.05
N TYR A 902 -1.61 21.46 13.62
CA TYR A 902 -2.77 22.33 13.87
C TYR A 902 -3.13 22.52 15.32
N MET A 903 -2.13 22.47 16.21
CA MET A 903 -2.36 22.43 17.65
C MET A 903 -3.40 21.36 18.03
N GLU A 904 -3.36 20.19 17.39
CA GLU A 904 -4.14 18.99 17.74
C GLU A 904 -3.31 18.02 18.59
N THR A 905 -2.03 18.30 18.75
CA THR A 905 -1.08 17.45 19.45
C THR A 905 -0.01 18.28 20.15
N ILE A 906 0.26 17.98 21.41
CA ILE A 906 1.48 18.39 22.11
C ILE A 906 2.33 17.15 22.34
N GLY A 907 3.54 17.12 21.79
CA GLY A 907 4.48 16.04 22.03
C GLY A 907 5.15 16.17 23.40
N TRP A 908 5.29 15.05 24.10
CA TRP A 908 6.10 14.90 25.29
C TRP A 908 7.20 13.89 25.01
N LEU A 909 8.46 14.29 25.23
CA LEU A 909 9.61 13.40 25.18
C LEU A 909 10.36 13.44 26.51
N SER A 910 10.77 12.29 27.01
CA SER A 910 11.57 12.18 28.23
C SER A 910 12.72 11.21 28.05
N ALA A 911 13.89 11.54 28.59
CA ALA A 911 15.07 10.69 28.56
C ALA A 911 15.74 10.60 29.94
N LYS A 912 16.14 9.38 30.33
CA LYS A 912 16.93 9.11 31.54
C LYS A 912 18.41 8.98 31.17
N LEU A 913 19.15 10.07 31.37
CA LEU A 913 20.54 10.19 30.93
C LEU A 913 21.47 9.46 31.89
N ASP A 914 22.48 8.77 31.36
CA ASP A 914 23.52 8.12 32.16
C ASP A 914 24.76 9.00 32.34
N GLN A 915 25.74 8.52 33.11
CA GLN A 915 27.02 9.22 33.26
C GLN A 915 27.84 9.17 31.96
N LYS A 916 28.59 10.24 31.67
CA LYS A 916 29.32 10.53 30.40
C LYS A 916 30.16 9.42 29.76
N VAL A 917 30.47 8.33 30.46
CA VAL A 917 31.35 7.25 29.97
C VAL A 917 30.59 5.96 29.66
N SER A 918 29.27 5.93 29.89
CA SER A 918 28.46 4.73 29.69
C SER A 918 28.08 4.55 28.23
N LYS A 919 28.23 3.31 27.75
CA LYS A 919 27.82 2.86 26.40
C LYS A 919 26.45 2.15 26.39
N LYS A 920 25.75 2.14 27.53
CA LYS A 920 24.46 1.42 27.66
C LYS A 920 23.37 2.14 26.87
N ASN A 921 22.27 1.45 26.54
CA ASN A 921 21.13 2.13 25.93
C ASN A 921 20.48 3.10 26.93
N ILE A 922 19.92 4.19 26.42
CA ILE A 922 19.17 5.19 27.18
C ILE A 922 17.70 4.78 27.20
N THR A 923 17.05 4.98 28.35
CA THR A 923 15.61 4.79 28.43
C THR A 923 14.90 6.07 28.04
N PHE A 924 14.05 5.97 27.01
CA PHE A 924 13.20 7.04 26.53
C PHE A 924 11.73 6.75 26.82
N SER A 925 10.92 7.80 26.94
CA SER A 925 9.46 7.72 26.93
C SER A 925 8.89 8.86 26.09
N ARG A 926 7.77 8.61 25.44
CA ARG A 926 7.05 9.56 24.59
C ARG A 926 5.55 9.53 24.87
N ARG A 927 4.90 10.69 24.77
CA ARG A 927 3.43 10.81 24.73
C ARG A 927 2.98 11.85 23.71
N TYR A 928 1.79 11.67 23.16
CA TYR A 928 1.05 12.67 22.40
C TYR A 928 -0.15 13.09 23.23
N LEU A 929 -0.25 14.38 23.52
CA LEU A 929 -1.29 14.94 24.35
C LEU A 929 -2.27 15.69 23.46
N ASP A 930 -3.56 15.42 23.65
CA ASP A 930 -4.63 16.21 23.08
C ASP A 930 -4.69 17.58 23.78
N PRO A 931 -4.46 18.71 23.08
CA PRO A 931 -4.44 20.03 23.67
C PRO A 931 -5.84 20.53 23.98
N ASN A 932 -6.36 20.12 25.13
CA ASN A 932 -7.56 20.68 25.71
C ASN A 932 -7.38 20.90 27.22
N ARG A 933 -8.33 21.62 27.81
CA ARG A 933 -8.29 21.99 29.23
C ARG A 933 -8.22 20.78 30.16
N VAL A 934 -8.98 19.72 29.86
CA VAL A 934 -9.03 18.50 30.70
C VAL A 934 -7.67 17.81 30.71
N THR A 935 -7.05 17.68 29.53
CA THR A 935 -5.70 17.12 29.39
C THR A 935 -4.66 17.96 30.14
N PHE A 936 -4.68 19.28 29.96
CA PHE A 936 -3.71 20.15 30.62
C PHE A 936 -3.85 20.16 32.15
N GLU A 937 -5.07 20.19 32.68
CA GLU A 937 -5.32 20.12 34.13
C GLU A 937 -4.83 18.79 34.70
N PHE A 938 -5.12 17.68 34.01
CA PHE A 938 -4.70 16.34 34.43
C PHE A 938 -3.18 16.23 34.59
N HIS A 939 -2.42 16.62 33.57
CA HIS A 939 -0.95 16.47 33.59
C HIS A 939 -0.25 17.49 34.50
N THR A 940 -0.85 18.66 34.71
CA THR A 940 -0.31 19.68 35.63
C THR A 940 -0.73 19.47 37.08
N ARG A 941 -1.65 18.53 37.34
CA ARG A 941 -2.29 18.31 38.66
C ARG A 941 -2.97 19.57 39.19
N LYS A 942 -3.49 20.37 38.27
CA LYS A 942 -4.29 21.56 38.57
C LYS A 942 -5.76 21.21 38.35
N ASN A 943 -6.60 22.17 38.63
CA ASN A 943 -8.02 22.12 38.34
C ASN A 943 -8.46 23.48 37.82
N ASN A 944 -9.73 23.56 37.43
CA ASN A 944 -10.32 24.75 36.86
C ASN A 944 -10.19 26.03 37.72
N PHE A 945 -9.88 25.94 39.03
CA PHE A 945 -9.70 27.10 39.90
C PHE A 945 -8.26 27.62 39.98
N ASN A 946 -7.27 26.80 39.65
CA ASN A 946 -5.85 27.13 39.86
C ASN A 946 -4.95 26.83 38.65
N PHE A 947 -5.54 26.42 37.52
CA PHE A 947 -4.81 26.22 36.28
C PHE A 947 -4.50 27.53 35.55
N ASP A 948 -5.40 28.51 35.52
CA ASP A 948 -5.16 29.73 34.76
C ASP A 948 -4.00 30.58 35.34
N THR A 949 -3.06 30.95 34.48
CA THR A 949 -2.01 31.92 34.79
C THR A 949 -2.34 33.28 34.18
N LEU A 950 -1.88 34.37 34.79
CA LEU A 950 -2.10 35.73 34.28
C LEU A 950 -1.57 35.91 32.85
N GLN A 951 -0.42 35.30 32.55
CA GLN A 951 0.15 35.31 31.21
C GLN A 951 -0.73 34.54 30.23
N GLY A 952 -1.16 33.33 30.59
CA GLY A 952 -2.08 32.55 29.77
C GLY A 952 -3.34 33.36 29.46
N GLN A 953 -3.98 33.91 30.51
CA GLN A 953 -5.13 34.84 30.45
C GLN A 953 -4.93 35.98 29.44
N SER A 954 -3.80 36.65 29.52
CA SER A 954 -3.44 37.75 28.62
C SER A 954 -3.30 37.30 27.17
N ILE A 955 -2.67 36.15 26.91
CA ILE A 955 -2.48 35.62 25.55
C ILE A 955 -3.82 35.34 24.88
N THR A 956 -4.71 34.55 25.49
CA THR A 956 -6.02 34.25 24.87
C THR A 956 -6.87 35.51 24.69
N LYS A 957 -6.81 36.46 25.64
CA LYS A 957 -7.52 37.74 25.47
C LYS A 957 -6.98 38.51 24.26
N GLY A 958 -5.67 38.53 24.08
CA GLY A 958 -5.04 39.18 22.94
C GLY A 958 -5.36 38.50 21.61
N LEU A 959 -5.36 37.16 21.58
CA LEU A 959 -5.77 36.38 20.40
C LEU A 959 -7.22 36.63 20.01
N ASN A 960 -8.15 36.67 20.99
CA ASN A 960 -9.54 37.06 20.72
C ASN A 960 -9.64 38.50 20.20
N SER A 961 -8.84 39.41 20.75
CA SER A 961 -8.80 40.81 20.28
C SER A 961 -8.27 40.89 18.85
N LEU A 962 -7.30 40.04 18.48
CA LEU A 962 -6.78 39.92 17.13
C LEU A 962 -7.83 39.34 16.17
N ALA A 963 -8.54 38.29 16.58
CA ALA A 963 -9.63 37.73 15.79
C ALA A 963 -10.73 38.77 15.53
N THR A 964 -11.08 39.59 16.53
CA THR A 964 -11.99 40.73 16.33
C THR A 964 -11.40 41.78 15.39
N LYS A 965 -10.10 42.11 15.51
CA LYS A 965 -9.42 43.08 14.61
C LYS A 965 -9.46 42.62 13.16
N PHE A 966 -9.34 41.32 12.90
CA PHE A 966 -9.37 40.72 11.56
C PHE A 966 -10.78 40.33 11.09
N ASP A 967 -11.80 40.61 11.92
CA ASP A 967 -13.20 40.31 11.67
C ASP A 967 -13.47 38.82 11.38
N LEU A 968 -12.74 37.94 12.08
CA LEU A 968 -12.79 36.50 11.84
C LEU A 968 -14.10 35.85 12.27
N SER A 969 -14.82 36.49 13.20
CA SER A 969 -16.13 36.04 13.67
C SER A 969 -17.28 36.45 12.74
N PHE A 970 -17.00 37.12 11.61
CA PHE A 970 -18.02 37.45 10.63
C PHE A 970 -18.70 36.17 10.14
N GLN A 971 -19.98 36.00 10.41
CA GLN A 971 -20.74 34.80 10.07
C GLN A 971 -21.38 34.95 8.68
N PHE A 972 -21.09 33.99 7.80
CA PHE A 972 -21.70 33.89 6.47
C PHE A 972 -23.03 33.14 6.50
N GLY A 973 -23.17 32.13 7.36
CA GLY A 973 -24.39 31.31 7.50
C GLY A 973 -24.24 30.25 8.60
N THR A 974 -25.15 29.29 8.66
CA THR A 974 -25.10 28.16 9.60
C THR A 974 -25.06 26.84 8.84
N ALA A 975 -23.91 26.15 8.85
CA ALA A 975 -23.76 24.85 8.20
C ALA A 975 -24.74 23.83 8.84
N PRO A 976 -25.60 23.17 8.05
CA PRO A 976 -26.67 22.32 8.57
C PRO A 976 -26.17 21.00 9.17
N HIS A 977 -25.01 20.52 8.74
CA HIS A 977 -24.37 19.30 9.19
C HIS A 977 -22.88 19.34 8.84
N ASP A 978 -22.12 18.33 9.27
CA ASP A 978 -20.69 18.22 8.98
C ASP A 978 -20.42 17.85 7.52
N PHE A 979 -19.56 18.62 6.86
CA PHE A 979 -18.99 18.34 5.55
C PHE A 979 -17.50 18.04 5.69
N THR A 980 -17.10 16.82 5.35
CA THR A 980 -15.73 16.34 5.58
C THR A 980 -15.02 16.02 4.27
N ILE A 981 -13.70 16.18 4.24
CA ILE A 981 -12.87 15.94 3.07
C ILE A 981 -12.69 14.43 2.85
N SER A 982 -12.34 13.70 3.91
CA SER A 982 -11.99 12.27 3.85
C SER A 982 -12.84 11.38 4.75
N GLN A 983 -13.68 11.92 5.65
CA GLN A 983 -14.52 11.08 6.52
C GLN A 983 -15.82 10.61 5.85
N ALA A 984 -16.17 11.17 4.69
CA ALA A 984 -17.31 10.79 3.87
C ALA A 984 -16.86 10.43 2.44
N PRO A 985 -17.52 9.47 1.76
CA PRO A 985 -17.18 9.11 0.40
C PRO A 985 -17.46 10.27 -0.56
N TYR A 986 -16.63 10.42 -1.59
CA TYR A 986 -16.90 11.31 -2.72
C TYR A 986 -17.42 10.49 -3.92
N PRO A 987 -18.51 10.92 -4.59
CA PRO A 987 -19.41 12.01 -4.20
C PRO A 987 -20.40 11.60 -3.10
N SER A 988 -20.75 12.52 -2.20
CA SER A 988 -21.86 12.36 -1.24
C SER A 988 -22.28 13.69 -0.60
N ASN A 989 -23.47 13.72 0.01
CA ASN A 989 -24.01 14.91 0.69
C ASN A 989 -23.20 15.37 1.92
N ASN A 990 -22.34 14.50 2.46
CA ASN A 990 -21.47 14.79 3.60
C ASN A 990 -20.01 15.08 3.16
N SER A 991 -19.73 15.05 1.86
CA SER A 991 -18.42 15.37 1.32
C SER A 991 -18.28 16.87 1.09
N LEU A 992 -17.26 17.49 1.72
CA LEU A 992 -16.90 18.88 1.42
C LEU A 992 -16.52 19.05 -0.06
N LEU A 993 -15.94 18.02 -0.68
CA LEU A 993 -15.55 18.07 -2.09
C LEU A 993 -16.78 18.16 -3.00
N SER A 994 -17.84 17.39 -2.73
CA SER A 994 -19.13 17.52 -3.43
C SER A 994 -19.75 18.89 -3.19
N LEU A 995 -19.85 19.34 -1.93
CA LEU A 995 -20.39 20.66 -1.59
C LEU A 995 -19.67 21.77 -2.36
N PHE A 996 -18.34 21.73 -2.40
CA PHE A 996 -17.54 22.76 -3.03
C PHE A 996 -17.79 22.83 -4.54
N ILE A 997 -17.57 21.73 -5.26
CA ILE A 997 -17.58 21.76 -6.73
C ILE A 997 -18.99 21.68 -7.34
N GLU A 998 -19.95 21.06 -6.66
CA GLU A 998 -21.32 20.88 -7.17
C GLU A 998 -22.25 22.02 -6.73
N ASN A 999 -21.94 22.73 -5.64
CA ASN A 999 -22.82 23.79 -5.11
C ASN A 999 -22.11 25.13 -4.93
N ALA A 1000 -21.03 25.17 -4.15
CA ALA A 1000 -20.44 26.45 -3.75
C ALA A 1000 -19.85 27.21 -4.93
N VAL A 1001 -19.03 26.54 -5.75
CA VAL A 1001 -18.41 27.13 -6.93
C VAL A 1001 -19.46 27.59 -7.95
N PRO A 1002 -20.45 26.77 -8.38
CA PRO A 1002 -21.50 27.23 -9.28
C PRO A 1002 -22.28 28.46 -8.78
N VAL A 1003 -22.64 28.51 -7.49
CA VAL A 1003 -23.38 29.64 -6.91
C VAL A 1003 -22.52 30.90 -6.87
N ALA A 1004 -21.28 30.78 -6.38
CA ALA A 1004 -20.37 31.91 -6.26
C ALA A 1004 -19.99 32.50 -7.63
N LEU A 1005 -19.69 31.64 -8.61
CA LEU A 1005 -19.28 32.10 -9.94
C LEU A 1005 -20.42 32.62 -10.81
N ALA A 1006 -21.68 32.41 -10.42
CA ALA A 1006 -22.84 33.01 -11.08
C ALA A 1006 -23.03 34.50 -10.71
N ILE A 1007 -22.48 34.95 -9.59
CA ILE A 1007 -22.63 36.33 -9.10
C ILE A 1007 -21.94 37.30 -10.06
N ASN A 1008 -22.71 38.25 -10.61
CA ASN A 1008 -22.23 39.26 -11.56
C ASN A 1008 -21.52 38.69 -12.80
N ASN A 1009 -21.83 37.45 -13.19
CA ASN A 1009 -21.19 36.80 -14.33
C ASN A 1009 -22.15 36.70 -15.53
N THR A 1010 -21.77 37.38 -16.62
CA THR A 1010 -22.56 37.39 -17.87
C THR A 1010 -22.61 36.05 -18.60
N ARG A 1011 -21.74 35.10 -18.25
CA ARG A 1011 -21.68 33.76 -18.82
C ARG A 1011 -22.42 32.70 -17.99
N ALA A 1012 -22.99 33.06 -16.85
CA ALA A 1012 -23.64 32.12 -15.93
C ALA A 1012 -24.83 31.34 -16.55
N SER A 1013 -25.40 31.82 -17.66
CA SER A 1013 -26.47 31.14 -18.40
C SER A 1013 -25.99 30.13 -19.45
N ILE A 1014 -24.68 30.04 -19.69
CA ILE A 1014 -24.07 29.09 -20.63
C ILE A 1014 -23.82 27.75 -19.89
N PRO A 1015 -24.21 26.60 -20.47
CA PRO A 1015 -23.87 25.29 -19.92
C PRO A 1015 -22.36 25.15 -19.70
N ASN A 1016 -21.94 24.61 -18.55
CA ASN A 1016 -20.54 24.54 -18.17
C ASN A 1016 -20.19 23.24 -17.44
N ILE A 1017 -18.91 22.89 -17.44
CA ILE A 1017 -18.31 21.86 -16.59
C ILE A 1017 -17.17 22.52 -15.83
N MET A 1018 -17.20 22.44 -14.50
CA MET A 1018 -16.21 23.05 -13.62
C MET A 1018 -15.30 21.97 -13.02
N ILE A 1019 -13.98 22.16 -13.06
CA ILE A 1019 -12.98 21.19 -12.58
C ILE A 1019 -11.98 21.86 -11.64
N THR A 1020 -11.66 21.22 -10.52
CA THR A 1020 -10.58 21.66 -9.62
C THR A 1020 -9.86 20.47 -8.99
N ASN A 1021 -8.70 20.70 -8.37
CA ASN A 1021 -8.00 19.69 -7.59
C ASN A 1021 -8.57 19.58 -6.16
N THR A 1022 -8.58 18.37 -5.60
CA THR A 1022 -9.08 18.12 -4.24
C THR A 1022 -8.28 18.84 -3.16
N GLY A 1023 -6.96 18.99 -3.36
CA GLY A 1023 -6.07 19.69 -2.45
C GLY A 1023 -6.33 21.19 -2.28
N SER A 1024 -7.28 21.77 -3.03
CA SER A 1024 -7.76 23.14 -2.79
C SER A 1024 -8.49 23.28 -1.44
N GLN A 1025 -9.06 22.19 -0.91
CA GLN A 1025 -9.72 22.15 0.38
C GLN A 1025 -8.76 21.60 1.45
N ARG A 1026 -8.62 22.31 2.57
CA ARG A 1026 -7.57 22.08 3.58
C ARG A 1026 -8.10 21.65 4.94
N PHE A 1027 -9.37 21.92 5.23
CA PHE A 1027 -9.99 21.53 6.49
C PHE A 1027 -11.49 21.27 6.33
N ASP A 1028 -12.05 20.44 7.22
CA ASP A 1028 -13.47 20.09 7.24
C ASP A 1028 -14.34 21.29 7.64
N ILE A 1029 -15.61 21.30 7.25
CA ILE A 1029 -16.62 22.26 7.72
C ILE A 1029 -17.56 21.54 8.67
N TYR A 1030 -17.47 21.84 9.96
CA TYR A 1030 -18.40 21.27 10.94
C TYR A 1030 -19.69 22.10 11.08
N ALA A 1031 -20.75 21.43 11.51
CA ALA A 1031 -22.07 21.99 11.72
C ALA A 1031 -22.04 23.22 12.66
N GLY A 1032 -22.96 24.15 12.44
CA GLY A 1032 -23.08 25.38 13.21
C GLY A 1032 -22.56 26.62 12.45
N PRO A 1033 -22.22 27.71 13.15
CA PRO A 1033 -21.84 28.96 12.50
C PRO A 1033 -20.65 28.78 11.54
N PHE A 1034 -20.83 29.15 10.27
CA PHE A 1034 -19.76 29.22 9.28
C PHE A 1034 -19.28 30.67 9.15
N THR A 1035 -18.03 30.92 9.55
CA THR A 1035 -17.44 32.24 9.73
C THR A 1035 -16.31 32.52 8.74
N LYS A 1036 -15.83 33.77 8.71
CA LYS A 1036 -14.60 34.15 7.98
C LYS A 1036 -13.39 33.32 8.39
N ASN A 1037 -13.28 32.94 9.66
CA ASN A 1037 -12.24 32.00 10.06
C ASN A 1037 -12.39 30.65 9.36
N ASP A 1038 -13.60 30.10 9.33
CA ASP A 1038 -13.88 28.78 8.73
C ASP A 1038 -13.66 28.79 7.22
N GLN A 1039 -14.05 29.88 6.54
CA GLN A 1039 -13.78 30.08 5.12
C GLN A 1039 -12.29 29.99 4.81
N LEU A 1040 -11.47 30.76 5.53
CA LEU A 1040 -10.01 30.80 5.32
C LEU A 1040 -9.35 29.49 5.73
N THR A 1041 -9.91 28.79 6.72
CA THR A 1041 -9.38 27.50 7.19
C THR A 1041 -9.70 26.35 6.21
N ALA A 1042 -10.94 26.31 5.68
CA ALA A 1042 -11.39 25.26 4.78
C ALA A 1042 -10.82 25.42 3.36
N SER A 1043 -10.75 26.65 2.83
CA SER A 1043 -10.28 26.93 1.47
C SER A 1043 -9.40 28.19 1.46
N PRO A 1044 -8.13 28.11 1.88
CA PRO A 1044 -7.27 29.29 2.03
C PRO A 1044 -6.79 29.87 0.69
N PHE A 1045 -6.71 29.08 -0.37
CA PHE A 1045 -6.06 29.49 -1.62
C PHE A 1045 -6.92 30.44 -2.45
N ALA A 1046 -6.30 31.54 -2.88
CA ALA A 1046 -6.93 32.59 -3.67
C ALA A 1046 -6.80 32.35 -5.18
N ASP A 1047 -6.97 31.10 -5.61
CA ASP A 1047 -6.83 30.68 -7.01
C ASP A 1047 -7.94 31.31 -7.88
N ALA A 1048 -7.57 31.75 -9.09
CA ALA A 1048 -8.52 32.35 -10.02
C ALA A 1048 -9.23 31.25 -10.84
N PHE A 1049 -10.53 31.44 -11.10
CA PHE A 1049 -11.25 30.58 -12.05
C PHE A 1049 -11.09 31.08 -13.49
N LEU A 1050 -10.56 30.19 -14.33
CA LEU A 1050 -10.36 30.36 -15.75
C LEU A 1050 -11.38 29.53 -16.55
N PHE A 1051 -11.53 29.81 -17.84
CA PHE A 1051 -12.36 28.99 -18.72
C PHE A 1051 -11.88 28.99 -20.18
N ILE A 1052 -12.32 27.96 -20.91
CA ILE A 1052 -12.25 27.86 -22.37
C ILE A 1052 -13.68 27.81 -22.92
N ALA A 1053 -13.99 28.72 -23.84
CA ALA A 1053 -15.33 28.85 -24.43
C ALA A 1053 -15.60 27.80 -25.52
N ASP A 1054 -16.88 27.47 -25.69
CA ASP A 1054 -17.44 26.75 -26.86
C ASP A 1054 -16.80 25.37 -27.12
N VAL A 1055 -16.43 24.64 -26.07
CA VAL A 1055 -15.94 23.26 -26.18
C VAL A 1055 -17.13 22.31 -26.37
N PRO A 1056 -17.15 21.42 -27.38
CA PRO A 1056 -18.24 20.46 -27.53
C PRO A 1056 -18.41 19.58 -26.28
N PHE A 1057 -19.65 19.36 -25.82
CA PHE A 1057 -19.93 18.56 -24.63
C PHE A 1057 -19.29 17.16 -24.66
N SER A 1058 -19.31 16.51 -25.83
CA SER A 1058 -18.66 15.22 -26.05
C SER A 1058 -17.16 15.22 -25.77
N VAL A 1059 -16.48 16.36 -25.92
CA VAL A 1059 -15.06 16.53 -25.58
C VAL A 1059 -14.91 16.93 -24.12
N ALA A 1060 -15.63 17.96 -23.67
CA ALA A 1060 -15.51 18.51 -22.32
C ALA A 1060 -15.77 17.45 -21.23
N SER A 1061 -16.74 16.56 -21.45
CA SER A 1061 -17.09 15.47 -20.53
C SER A 1061 -16.00 14.38 -20.39
N GLN A 1062 -15.05 14.29 -21.33
CA GLN A 1062 -13.94 13.35 -21.26
C GLN A 1062 -12.75 13.87 -20.44
N VAL A 1063 -12.66 15.19 -20.20
CA VAL A 1063 -11.49 15.83 -19.59
C VAL A 1063 -11.28 15.39 -18.15
N LEU A 1064 -12.32 15.39 -17.31
CA LEU A 1064 -12.19 14.98 -15.90
C LEU A 1064 -11.81 13.49 -15.74
N PRO A 1065 -12.48 12.52 -16.41
CA PRO A 1065 -12.03 11.14 -16.40
C PRO A 1065 -10.60 10.98 -16.93
N ALA A 1066 -10.22 11.70 -17.98
CA ALA A 1066 -8.86 11.63 -18.53
C ALA A 1066 -7.81 12.23 -17.59
N LEU A 1067 -8.13 13.30 -16.84
CA LEU A 1067 -7.26 13.86 -15.80
C LEU A 1067 -7.03 12.83 -14.68
N ASN A 1068 -8.10 12.22 -14.17
CA ASN A 1068 -8.00 11.20 -13.12
C ASN A 1068 -7.36 9.89 -13.62
N ASN A 1069 -7.55 9.52 -14.89
CA ASN A 1069 -6.93 8.34 -15.51
C ASN A 1069 -5.48 8.58 -15.93
N ALA A 1070 -5.08 9.81 -16.28
CA ALA A 1070 -3.69 10.13 -16.59
C ALA A 1070 -2.80 9.85 -15.38
N GLY A 1071 -3.26 10.18 -14.17
CA GLY A 1071 -2.59 9.77 -12.93
C GLY A 1071 -2.57 8.25 -12.72
N ALA A 1072 -3.62 7.52 -13.13
CA ALA A 1072 -3.67 6.06 -13.01
C ALA A 1072 -2.81 5.31 -14.06
N ASN A 1073 -2.56 5.94 -15.22
CA ASN A 1073 -1.79 5.38 -16.34
C ASN A 1073 -0.29 5.74 -16.29
N GLU A 1074 0.13 6.53 -15.31
CA GLU A 1074 1.54 6.87 -15.09
C GLU A 1074 2.31 5.63 -14.60
N ARG A 1075 3.39 5.27 -15.30
CA ARG A 1075 4.31 4.21 -14.87
C ARG A 1075 4.82 4.55 -13.45
N ARG A 1076 4.98 3.55 -12.59
CA ARG A 1076 5.41 3.69 -11.19
C ARG A 1076 6.60 4.65 -10.97
N GLU A 1077 7.56 4.70 -11.88
CA GLU A 1077 8.70 5.61 -11.80
C GLU A 1077 8.32 7.10 -11.96
N ILE A 1078 7.30 7.38 -12.78
CA ILE A 1078 6.73 8.74 -12.98
C ILE A 1078 5.95 9.15 -11.74
N LEU A 1079 5.16 8.26 -11.15
CA LEU A 1079 4.43 8.52 -9.90
C LEU A 1079 5.37 8.77 -8.72
N GLU A 1080 6.44 7.98 -8.59
CA GLU A 1080 7.47 8.21 -7.56
C GLU A 1080 8.24 9.51 -7.80
N ALA A 1081 8.52 9.87 -9.06
CA ALA A 1081 9.16 11.14 -9.39
C ALA A 1081 8.24 12.33 -9.08
N ARG A 1082 6.95 12.21 -9.40
CA ARG A 1082 5.92 13.23 -9.10
C ARG A 1082 5.69 13.38 -7.61
N GLU A 1083 5.62 12.28 -6.84
CA GLU A 1083 5.51 12.33 -5.38
C GLU A 1083 6.75 12.98 -4.75
N ARG A 1084 7.97 12.66 -5.24
CA ARG A 1084 9.20 13.34 -4.80
C ARG A 1084 9.22 14.83 -5.14
N GLU A 1085 8.73 15.21 -6.32
CA GLU A 1085 8.63 16.61 -6.71
C GLU A 1085 7.63 17.37 -5.83
N LEU A 1086 6.44 16.80 -5.63
CA LEU A 1086 5.40 17.38 -4.76
C LEU A 1086 5.89 17.51 -3.32
N TYR A 1087 6.58 16.49 -2.81
CA TYR A 1087 7.26 16.54 -1.52
C TYR A 1087 8.27 17.68 -1.44
N GLY A 1088 9.16 17.82 -2.43
CA GLY A 1088 10.13 18.92 -2.51
C GLY A 1088 9.46 20.30 -2.53
N ARG A 1089 8.23 20.42 -3.06
CA ARG A 1089 7.43 21.66 -3.01
C ARG A 1089 6.65 21.86 -1.71
N GLY A 1090 6.79 20.97 -0.72
CA GLY A 1090 6.12 21.01 0.57
C GLY A 1090 4.69 20.48 0.57
N ARG A 1091 4.32 19.62 -0.40
CA ARG A 1091 2.98 19.00 -0.47
C ARG A 1091 3.01 17.61 0.15
N VAL A 1092 2.38 17.47 1.33
CA VAL A 1092 2.38 16.23 2.14
C VAL A 1092 1.01 15.58 2.30
N ASP A 1093 -0.03 16.11 1.66
CA ASP A 1093 -1.43 15.68 1.88
C ASP A 1093 -1.61 14.17 1.60
N ALA A 1094 -0.91 13.62 0.61
CA ALA A 1094 -0.90 12.18 0.33
C ALA A 1094 -0.25 11.35 1.45
N VAL A 1095 0.77 11.88 2.14
CA VAL A 1095 1.40 11.22 3.29
C VAL A 1095 0.44 11.20 4.48
N TYR A 1096 -0.16 12.36 4.78
CA TYR A 1096 -1.12 12.50 5.87
C TYR A 1096 -2.38 11.64 5.65
N ASN A 1097 -2.96 11.66 4.44
CA ASN A 1097 -4.13 10.85 4.11
C ASN A 1097 -3.87 9.35 4.20
N ARG A 1098 -2.71 8.88 3.73
CA ARG A 1098 -2.30 7.47 3.92
C ARG A 1098 -2.14 7.12 5.40
N TRP A 1099 -1.65 8.06 6.22
CA TRP A 1099 -1.56 7.84 7.66
C TRP A 1099 -2.96 7.72 8.29
N LEU A 1100 -3.90 8.62 7.97
CA LEU A 1100 -5.30 8.55 8.42
C LEU A 1100 -6.00 7.25 7.97
N GLU A 1101 -5.89 6.91 6.69
CA GLU A 1101 -6.39 5.66 6.13
C GLU A 1101 -5.89 4.47 6.95
N GLU A 1102 -4.60 4.46 7.27
CA GLU A 1102 -3.99 3.40 8.04
C GLU A 1102 -4.52 3.33 9.49
N GLN A 1103 -4.80 4.48 10.13
CA GLN A 1103 -5.43 4.50 11.46
C GLN A 1103 -6.83 3.88 11.40
N ASP A 1104 -7.63 4.29 10.41
CA ASP A 1104 -8.99 3.81 10.22
C ASP A 1104 -9.01 2.31 9.89
N ARG A 1105 -8.19 1.90 8.93
CA ARG A 1105 -8.09 0.52 8.45
C ARG A 1105 -7.67 -0.46 9.53
N ARG A 1106 -6.81 -0.06 10.48
CA ARG A 1106 -6.31 -0.95 11.55
C ARG A 1106 -7.37 -1.30 12.58
N SER A 1107 -8.18 -0.34 12.99
CA SER A 1107 -9.06 -0.52 14.17
C SER A 1107 -10.34 0.30 14.17
N GLY A 1108 -10.67 0.99 13.07
CA GLY A 1108 -11.77 1.94 13.00
C GLY A 1108 -13.15 1.35 13.27
N ILE A 1109 -13.51 0.27 12.58
CA ILE A 1109 -14.83 -0.36 12.74
C ILE A 1109 -15.03 -0.87 14.17
N GLU A 1110 -14.03 -1.56 14.72
CA GLU A 1110 -14.09 -2.13 16.07
C GLU A 1110 -14.17 -1.04 17.15
N ARG A 1111 -13.32 -0.01 17.06
CA ARG A 1111 -13.26 1.06 18.07
C ARG A 1111 -14.45 2.00 18.02
N ARG A 1112 -14.98 2.33 16.84
CA ARG A 1112 -16.21 3.12 16.72
C ARG A 1112 -17.42 2.36 17.23
N ALA A 1113 -17.45 1.03 17.11
CA ALA A 1113 -18.51 0.19 17.66
C ALA A 1113 -18.52 0.12 19.22
N ALA A 1114 -17.39 0.43 19.88
CA ALA A 1114 -17.27 0.37 21.34
C ALA A 1114 -18.06 1.48 22.09
N GLN A 1115 -18.57 2.50 21.39
CA GLN A 1115 -19.46 3.59 21.88
C GLN A 1115 -18.99 4.44 23.08
N ASN A 1116 -17.77 4.23 23.61
CA ASN A 1116 -17.24 4.95 24.78
C ASN A 1116 -15.99 5.79 24.50
N LEU A 1117 -15.59 5.93 23.22
CA LEU A 1117 -14.40 6.68 22.80
C LEU A 1117 -14.82 7.90 21.97
N THR A 1118 -14.09 9.01 22.11
CA THR A 1118 -14.20 10.15 21.20
C THR A 1118 -13.46 9.85 19.88
N LEU A 1119 -13.85 10.50 18.77
CA LEU A 1119 -13.06 10.42 17.53
C LEU A 1119 -11.78 11.23 17.69
N GLY A 1120 -10.64 10.68 17.28
CA GLY A 1120 -9.33 11.31 17.42
C GLY A 1120 -8.23 10.39 16.92
N TYR A 1121 -6.97 10.76 17.14
CA TYR A 1121 -5.85 9.98 16.61
C TYR A 1121 -5.63 8.68 17.39
N VAL A 1122 -5.35 7.59 16.65
CA VAL A 1122 -4.93 6.30 17.20
C VAL A 1122 -3.54 6.00 16.65
N THR A 1123 -2.54 6.56 17.32
CA THR A 1123 -1.17 6.59 16.82
C THR A 1123 -0.54 5.22 16.93
N THR A 1124 0.08 4.78 15.84
CA THR A 1124 1.02 3.67 15.89
C THR A 1124 2.34 4.10 15.29
N ASP A 1125 3.35 4.13 16.13
CA ASP A 1125 4.71 4.53 15.80
C ASP A 1125 5.69 3.39 16.13
N SER A 1126 7.00 3.64 16.04
CA SER A 1126 8.04 2.62 16.34
C SER A 1126 8.53 2.65 17.79
N CYS A 1127 7.96 3.50 18.64
CA CYS A 1127 8.34 3.60 20.03
C CYS A 1127 7.50 2.63 20.89
N PRO A 1128 8.12 1.95 21.88
CA PRO A 1128 7.41 1.01 22.74
C PRO A 1128 6.19 1.62 23.45
N GLY A 1129 5.14 0.79 23.57
CA GLY A 1129 3.91 1.15 24.28
C GLY A 1129 3.03 2.14 23.51
N VAL A 1130 1.94 2.58 24.15
CA VAL A 1130 0.95 3.48 23.54
C VAL A 1130 1.40 4.94 23.64
N GLY A 1131 1.40 5.67 22.53
CA GLY A 1131 1.81 7.08 22.48
C GLY A 1131 0.76 8.04 23.00
N ASP A 1132 -0.49 7.88 22.57
CA ASP A 1132 -1.57 8.80 22.92
C ASP A 1132 -1.90 8.73 24.42
N ASP A 1133 -2.05 9.89 25.05
CA ASP A 1133 -2.34 10.00 26.49
C ASP A 1133 -3.78 9.58 26.84
N ILE A 1134 -4.67 9.66 25.87
CA ILE A 1134 -6.05 9.20 25.92
C ILE A 1134 -6.36 8.20 24.81
N LEU A 1135 -7.49 7.48 24.91
CA LEU A 1135 -7.93 6.49 23.93
C LEU A 1135 -9.01 7.10 23.03
N HIS A 1136 -8.85 6.93 21.72
CA HIS A 1136 -9.83 7.33 20.72
C HIS A 1136 -10.28 6.16 19.83
N ALA A 1137 -11.37 6.40 19.12
CA ALA A 1137 -11.65 5.73 17.85
C ALA A 1137 -11.06 6.57 16.71
N PRO A 1138 -10.41 5.96 15.71
CA PRO A 1138 -9.82 6.72 14.62
C PRO A 1138 -10.90 7.38 13.76
N LEU A 1139 -10.52 8.47 13.08
CA LEU A 1139 -11.37 9.13 12.11
C LEU A 1139 -11.72 8.15 10.97
N PRO A 1140 -12.98 8.11 10.48
CA PRO A 1140 -13.31 7.39 9.25
C PRO A 1140 -12.50 7.93 8.07
N PHE A 1141 -12.16 7.06 7.12
CA PHE A 1141 -11.42 7.47 5.93
C PHE A 1141 -12.00 6.87 4.64
N HIS A 1142 -12.13 7.71 3.62
CA HIS A 1142 -12.53 7.39 2.26
C HIS A 1142 -11.55 8.06 1.29
N SER A 1143 -11.07 7.29 0.31
CA SER A 1143 -10.20 7.81 -0.75
C SER A 1143 -10.94 8.81 -1.64
N THR A 1144 -10.25 9.85 -2.06
CA THR A 1144 -10.74 10.88 -2.99
C THR A 1144 -9.86 10.94 -4.24
N PRO A 1145 -10.41 11.37 -5.39
CA PRO A 1145 -9.62 11.52 -6.61
C PRO A 1145 -8.66 12.71 -6.55
N ASP A 1146 -7.71 12.81 -7.49
CA ASP A 1146 -6.84 13.99 -7.64
C ASP A 1146 -7.67 15.23 -8.06
N PHE A 1147 -8.63 15.02 -8.97
CA PHE A 1147 -9.50 16.06 -9.51
C PHE A 1147 -10.97 15.74 -9.29
N ILE A 1148 -11.74 16.79 -9.00
CA ILE A 1148 -13.18 16.75 -8.83
C ILE A 1148 -13.83 17.67 -9.86
N GLY A 1149 -15.08 17.37 -10.23
CA GLY A 1149 -15.81 18.22 -11.15
C GLY A 1149 -17.30 18.32 -10.85
N SER A 1150 -17.92 19.36 -11.38
CA SER A 1150 -19.35 19.60 -11.26
C SER A 1150 -20.15 18.57 -12.05
N ILE A 1151 -21.44 18.43 -11.70
CA ILE A 1151 -22.36 17.56 -12.44
C ILE A 1151 -22.44 18.03 -13.90
N PRO A 1152 -22.15 17.17 -14.89
CA PRO A 1152 -22.24 17.56 -16.29
C PRO A 1152 -23.67 17.96 -16.70
N PRO A 1153 -23.85 19.00 -17.52
CA PRO A 1153 -25.17 19.45 -17.95
C PRO A 1153 -25.82 18.42 -18.90
N THR A 1154 -27.14 18.30 -18.85
CA THR A 1154 -27.91 17.45 -19.79
C THR A 1154 -28.15 18.20 -21.10
N VAL A 1155 -27.24 18.04 -22.06
CA VAL A 1155 -27.28 18.68 -23.39
C VAL A 1155 -26.87 17.69 -24.49
N ALA A 1156 -27.00 18.09 -25.76
CA ALA A 1156 -26.53 17.28 -26.90
C ALA A 1156 -24.98 17.25 -26.97
N ASP A 1157 -24.43 16.20 -27.58
CA ASP A 1157 -22.97 15.96 -27.68
C ASP A 1157 -22.17 17.08 -28.37
N ASP A 1158 -22.82 17.83 -29.27
CA ASP A 1158 -22.27 18.95 -30.02
C ASP A 1158 -22.58 20.32 -29.38
N ALA A 1159 -23.32 20.34 -28.26
CA ALA A 1159 -23.64 21.58 -27.57
C ALA A 1159 -22.36 22.26 -27.05
N PRO A 1160 -22.21 23.59 -27.24
CA PRO A 1160 -21.06 24.33 -26.73
C PRO A 1160 -21.13 24.46 -25.20
N ILE A 1161 -20.03 24.10 -24.54
CA ILE A 1161 -19.85 24.13 -23.08
C ILE A 1161 -18.68 25.06 -22.73
N ASP A 1162 -18.85 25.83 -21.66
CA ASP A 1162 -17.72 26.48 -20.99
C ASP A 1162 -16.99 25.46 -20.10
N LEU A 1163 -15.73 25.15 -20.44
CA LEU A 1163 -14.88 24.31 -19.59
C LEU A 1163 -14.14 25.22 -18.60
N VAL A 1164 -14.58 25.21 -17.34
CA VAL A 1164 -14.12 26.10 -16.27
C VAL A 1164 -13.17 25.35 -15.34
N PHE A 1165 -12.08 25.98 -14.90
CA PHE A 1165 -11.09 25.36 -14.03
C PHE A 1165 -10.26 26.39 -13.26
N VAL A 1166 -9.58 25.99 -12.18
CA VAL A 1166 -8.66 26.87 -11.45
C VAL A 1166 -7.33 27.03 -12.19
N ASP A 1167 -6.74 28.23 -12.13
CA ASP A 1167 -5.45 28.56 -12.76
C ASP A 1167 -4.32 27.57 -12.40
N PHE A 1168 -4.32 27.04 -11.17
CA PHE A 1168 -3.39 26.03 -10.69
C PHE A 1168 -3.28 24.80 -11.62
N ILE A 1169 -4.35 24.40 -12.31
CA ILE A 1169 -4.38 23.18 -13.14
C ILE A 1169 -4.32 23.46 -14.65
N GLU A 1170 -4.13 24.72 -15.07
CA GLU A 1170 -4.21 25.15 -16.49
C GLU A 1170 -3.34 24.30 -17.42
N SER A 1171 -2.06 24.12 -17.08
CA SER A 1171 -1.10 23.41 -17.95
C SER A 1171 -1.47 21.94 -18.14
N GLN A 1172 -1.87 21.25 -17.06
CA GLN A 1172 -2.24 19.84 -17.10
C GLN A 1172 -3.57 19.65 -17.83
N LEU A 1173 -4.54 20.54 -17.60
CA LEU A 1173 -5.83 20.50 -18.27
C LEU A 1173 -5.70 20.71 -19.77
N LEU A 1174 -4.88 21.68 -20.23
CA LEU A 1174 -4.64 21.90 -21.65
C LEU A 1174 -3.96 20.69 -22.33
N GLN A 1175 -3.05 20.01 -21.63
CA GLN A 1175 -2.42 18.79 -22.14
C GLN A 1175 -3.46 17.67 -22.33
N ILE A 1176 -4.34 17.46 -21.35
CA ILE A 1176 -5.39 16.44 -21.43
C ILE A 1176 -6.46 16.81 -22.47
N LEU A 1177 -6.89 18.06 -22.53
CA LEU A 1177 -7.87 18.52 -23.53
C LEU A 1177 -7.35 18.29 -24.96
N ASN A 1178 -6.05 18.45 -25.19
CA ASN A 1178 -5.43 18.18 -26.49
C ASN A 1178 -5.18 16.68 -26.77
N SER A 1179 -5.24 15.80 -25.76
CA SER A 1179 -5.07 14.36 -25.96
C SER A 1179 -6.40 13.65 -26.26
N VAL A 1180 -7.52 14.18 -25.77
CA VAL A 1180 -8.86 13.59 -25.95
C VAL A 1180 -9.56 14.02 -27.24
N GLN A 1181 -9.00 14.96 -28.00
CA GLN A 1181 -9.52 15.37 -29.32
C GLN A 1181 -8.42 15.87 -30.26
N SER A 1182 -8.72 15.93 -31.56
CA SER A 1182 -7.78 16.39 -32.60
C SER A 1182 -8.33 17.52 -33.49
N ALA A 1183 -9.49 18.09 -33.16
CA ALA A 1183 -10.18 19.10 -33.96
C ALA A 1183 -9.54 20.50 -33.84
N LYS A 1184 -9.04 20.86 -32.65
CA LYS A 1184 -8.34 22.12 -32.37
C LYS A 1184 -7.22 21.88 -31.36
N THR A 1185 -6.07 22.53 -31.55
CA THR A 1185 -5.04 22.58 -30.51
C THR A 1185 -5.28 23.78 -29.61
N PHE A 1186 -5.58 23.54 -28.33
CA PHE A 1186 -5.80 24.57 -27.31
C PHE A 1186 -4.48 25.00 -26.67
N SER A 1187 -4.38 26.28 -26.32
CA SER A 1187 -3.22 26.91 -25.69
C SER A 1187 -3.67 27.93 -24.63
N THR A 1188 -2.72 28.51 -23.88
CA THR A 1188 -3.02 29.59 -22.91
C THR A 1188 -3.68 30.81 -23.55
N ALA A 1189 -3.54 31.01 -24.88
CA ALA A 1189 -4.22 32.08 -25.60
C ALA A 1189 -5.74 31.85 -25.76
N ASP A 1190 -6.21 30.62 -25.53
CA ASP A 1190 -7.63 30.26 -25.57
C ASP A 1190 -8.32 30.37 -24.20
N VAL A 1191 -7.55 30.70 -23.15
CA VAL A 1191 -7.99 30.73 -21.76
C VAL A 1191 -8.29 32.17 -21.35
N ALA A 1192 -9.41 32.37 -20.65
CA ALA A 1192 -9.81 33.67 -20.10
C ALA A 1192 -10.27 33.53 -18.64
N SER A 1193 -10.27 34.64 -17.89
CA SER A 1193 -10.85 34.67 -16.54
C SER A 1193 -12.37 34.53 -16.61
N TYR A 1194 -12.93 33.62 -15.82
CA TYR A 1194 -14.36 33.32 -15.80
C TYR A 1194 -15.14 34.27 -14.87
N SER A 1195 -14.53 34.65 -13.75
CA SER A 1195 -15.15 35.48 -12.71
C SER A 1195 -14.07 36.24 -11.93
N PRO A 1196 -14.39 37.42 -11.35
CA PRO A 1196 -13.51 38.09 -10.39
C PRO A 1196 -13.48 37.41 -9.01
N ILE A 1197 -14.38 36.47 -8.74
CA ILE A 1197 -14.44 35.72 -7.48
C ILE A 1197 -13.33 34.66 -7.44
N LEU A 1198 -12.62 34.59 -6.32
CA LEU A 1198 -11.54 33.64 -6.09
C LEU A 1198 -12.03 32.38 -5.35
N ALA A 1199 -11.25 31.29 -5.41
CA ALA A 1199 -11.62 30.02 -4.80
C ALA A 1199 -11.91 30.11 -3.29
N ASN A 1200 -11.09 30.85 -2.54
CA ASN A 1200 -11.29 31.08 -1.10
C ASN A 1200 -12.57 31.86 -0.75
N GLU A 1201 -13.18 32.57 -1.70
CA GLU A 1201 -14.43 33.31 -1.48
C GLU A 1201 -15.68 32.43 -1.66
N ALA A 1202 -15.59 31.34 -2.41
CA ALA A 1202 -16.74 30.58 -2.90
C ALA A 1202 -17.65 30.03 -1.79
N LEU A 1203 -17.07 29.42 -0.76
CA LEU A 1203 -17.83 28.85 0.37
C LEU A 1203 -18.60 29.92 1.17
N GLY A 1204 -17.99 31.09 1.39
CA GLY A 1204 -18.63 32.19 2.13
C GLY A 1204 -19.83 32.78 1.37
N LEU A 1205 -19.69 32.95 0.06
CA LEU A 1205 -20.78 33.43 -0.80
C LEU A 1205 -21.92 32.40 -0.90
N TYR A 1206 -21.58 31.12 -0.99
CA TYR A 1206 -22.56 30.04 -0.96
C TYR A 1206 -23.32 29.99 0.36
N ALA A 1207 -22.60 30.00 1.49
CA ALA A 1207 -23.20 30.01 2.82
C ALA A 1207 -24.15 31.21 3.00
N GLN A 1208 -23.78 32.39 2.50
CA GLN A 1208 -24.65 33.56 2.52
C GLN A 1208 -25.98 33.35 1.80
N SER A 1209 -25.95 32.62 0.69
CA SER A 1209 -27.12 32.35 -0.14
C SER A 1209 -27.96 31.17 0.34
N ALA A 1210 -27.33 30.14 0.93
CA ALA A 1210 -27.93 28.83 1.12
C ALA A 1210 -28.15 28.43 2.59
N TRP A 1211 -27.46 29.06 3.54
CA TRP A 1211 -27.43 28.67 4.96
C TRP A 1211 -27.92 29.78 5.91
N ASN A 1212 -28.56 30.82 5.38
CA ASN A 1212 -29.16 31.93 6.14
C ASN A 1212 -30.68 31.87 6.17
#